data_AF-A0A6M1PFR9-F1
#
_entry.id   AF-A0A6M1PFR9-F1
#
_cell.length_a   1.000
_cell.length_b   1.000
_cell.length_c   1.000
_cell.angle_alpha   90.00
_cell.angle_beta   90.00
_cell.angle_gamma   90.00
#
_symmetry.space_group_name_H-M   'P 1'
#
loop_
_entity.id
_entity.type
_entity.pdbx_description
1 polymer ?
#
loop_
_entity_poly.entity_id
_entity_poly.type
_entity_poly.pdbx_seq_one_letter_code
_entity_poly.pdbx_strand_id
1 'polypeptide(L)'
;MGFVRRVITGALDLANLAKHNDNFADIEADLDAHDGRITTAQGDITAHKASETAHAAEHIAYSGAVAEANTVKEAVDSVKTELSQAIIAGDSGPEAAAARASVSGETYPTLGDRLNAEYSGVNAQLAETAEQITAIDEAKAEQTDLDATNAVIAENASRLTVQENKKISQSDITPELAQQIAGTAPINAIPADYSVVPRQLKKPMVVGVASKNLFDLTDVTAGNYVAWATGLLSPSANYSASNYIPVLSNTAYSISGTSEQLAWYDSSKTYISGIATTGVNMVSPANAAFVRLTVMNSQAAIVQFEAGTAKTTYESFAPKVDNGLLKTDAVKNANILTGTIGKEKMAFIPIEGLLGKNLFNKLMATTGKYVDYTNGVLATNAAFAASDYIPVLPNTTYTKRSGSQFAYYDANKVYISGQANGTTFATPSNCAYIRISLGLVNLDTEQVELGSVQTAFEPYGNKLTNSAISSDNVTYIKKSVESVQITVVTVRKDGTGAYTTIPAALAAITDNSAGKPYVLLIGPGEYTEKGWYMKPFVSLEGESKDTAWIKGEEQASVSDTDMAASSTFWWNCDGCYIKNIKVTAKNMRYPIHADAGAYGNKNGRLNIQNCHIEHYGNQEVIDYRAANSLPAGNPWLSCHTLGMGVSDGMRVIADNTTFQSVREAFYYHTNGNFERATFVQLNNCKLLSINGNWTCVIVDSMGSGRDDILELNGCELRGFINYQSTAWFNSVAKDDHSEIRIVGSGNTPVLFKNVVANSTYRPQLNDEVQHFRNITASTIPKGSVVVYDGGYTSVRPMHSTDDAADLVGVAMSDIPAGALGAVQIRGYMLDTDVLMETFSAATFGAKYGISPTDGKLLLNAMPTVIKGVEVGVVKIK
;
A
#
# COMPACT_ATOMS: atom_id res chain seq x y z
N MET A 1 -23.30 -98.38 -20.55
CA MET A 1 -22.60 -99.62 -20.15
C MET A 1 -21.85 -99.33 -18.85
N GLY A 2 -21.96 -100.20 -17.84
CA GLY A 2 -21.43 -99.96 -16.50
C GLY A 2 -19.91 -99.76 -16.49
N PHE A 3 -19.45 -98.69 -15.84
CA PHE A 3 -18.05 -98.31 -15.76
C PHE A 3 -17.29 -99.26 -14.82
N VAL A 4 -16.48 -100.15 -15.38
CA VAL A 4 -15.54 -100.97 -14.61
C VAL A 4 -14.30 -100.10 -14.34
N ARG A 5 -14.07 -99.70 -13.09
CA ARG A 5 -12.84 -99.00 -12.71
C ARG A 5 -11.66 -99.94 -12.88
N ARG A 6 -10.74 -99.59 -13.79
CA ARG A 6 -9.52 -100.36 -14.06
C ARG A 6 -8.48 -100.02 -12.98
N VAL A 7 -8.05 -101.03 -12.24
CA VAL A 7 -6.97 -100.92 -11.25
C VAL A 7 -5.64 -100.91 -12.00
N ILE A 8 -4.84 -99.85 -11.83
CA ILE A 8 -3.48 -99.76 -12.39
C ILE A 8 -2.54 -100.51 -11.44
N THR A 9 -2.06 -101.68 -11.86
CA THR A 9 -1.07 -102.46 -11.11
C THR A 9 0.33 -102.23 -11.69
N GLY A 10 1.15 -101.44 -10.98
CA GLY A 10 2.60 -101.62 -10.78
C GLY A 10 3.60 -101.75 -11.95
N ALA A 11 3.20 -101.86 -13.21
CA ALA A 11 4.12 -101.95 -14.35
C ALA A 11 3.56 -101.13 -15.52
N LEU A 12 4.06 -99.90 -15.67
CA LEU A 12 3.72 -99.01 -16.78
C LEU A 12 4.34 -99.57 -18.07
N ASP A 13 3.53 -100.37 -18.77
CA ASP A 13 3.70 -100.75 -20.16
C ASP A 13 3.82 -99.47 -21.02
N LEU A 14 5.02 -99.21 -21.54
CA LEU A 14 5.31 -98.07 -22.44
C LEU A 14 4.32 -97.99 -23.60
N ALA A 15 3.71 -99.11 -24.02
CA ALA A 15 2.71 -99.11 -25.08
C ALA A 15 1.38 -98.46 -24.66
N ASN A 16 1.01 -98.51 -23.37
CA ASN A 16 -0.19 -97.83 -22.87
C ASN A 16 0.05 -96.34 -22.64
N LEU A 17 1.27 -95.93 -22.28
CA LEU A 17 1.64 -94.52 -22.21
C LEU A 17 1.66 -93.89 -23.61
N ALA A 18 2.19 -94.61 -24.61
CA ALA A 18 2.14 -94.18 -26.01
C ALA A 18 0.70 -93.97 -26.49
N LYS A 19 -0.19 -94.96 -26.29
CA LYS A 19 -1.61 -94.84 -26.65
C LYS A 19 -2.34 -93.71 -25.93
N HIS A 20 -1.97 -93.41 -24.69
CA HIS A 20 -2.56 -92.28 -23.96
C HIS A 20 -2.09 -90.95 -24.55
N ASN A 21 -0.81 -90.85 -24.90
CA ASN A 21 -0.27 -89.65 -25.56
C ASN A 21 -0.85 -89.47 -26.97
N ASP A 22 -1.05 -90.55 -27.73
CA ASP A 22 -1.70 -90.50 -29.05
C ASP A 22 -3.15 -90.01 -28.92
N ASN A 23 -3.92 -90.56 -27.96
CA ASN A 23 -5.29 -90.08 -27.68
C ASN A 23 -5.30 -88.61 -27.23
N PHE A 24 -4.27 -88.14 -26.52
CA PHE A 24 -4.16 -86.75 -26.11
C PHE A 24 -3.93 -85.83 -27.31
N ALA A 25 -3.06 -86.24 -28.25
CA ALA A 25 -2.80 -85.50 -29.49
C ALA A 25 -4.04 -85.44 -30.39
N ASP A 26 -4.83 -86.52 -30.47
CA ASP A 26 -6.09 -86.53 -31.23
C ASP A 26 -7.13 -85.59 -30.59
N ILE A 27 -7.24 -85.57 -29.26
CA ILE A 27 -8.13 -84.66 -28.54
C ILE A 27 -7.71 -83.20 -28.71
N GLU A 28 -6.41 -82.91 -28.70
CA GLU A 28 -5.88 -81.57 -28.92
C GLU A 28 -6.20 -81.07 -30.34
N ALA A 29 -6.04 -81.91 -31.36
CA ALA A 29 -6.42 -81.59 -32.73
C ALA A 29 -7.93 -81.34 -32.90
N ASP A 30 -8.78 -82.13 -32.23
CA ASP A 30 -10.24 -81.92 -32.25
C ASP A 30 -10.65 -80.62 -31.55
N LEU A 31 -9.98 -80.25 -30.45
CA LEU A 31 -10.20 -78.99 -29.74
C LEU A 31 -9.82 -77.79 -30.59
N ASP A 32 -8.67 -77.83 -31.27
CA ASP A 32 -8.23 -76.77 -32.19
C ASP A 32 -9.20 -76.61 -33.37
N ALA A 33 -9.70 -77.72 -33.91
CA ALA A 33 -10.70 -77.70 -34.98
C ALA A 33 -12.04 -77.10 -34.50
N HIS A 34 -12.46 -77.40 -33.27
CA HIS A 34 -13.65 -76.79 -32.67
C HIS A 34 -13.47 -75.28 -32.44
N ASP A 35 -12.32 -74.84 -31.95
CA ASP A 35 -12.04 -73.42 -31.69
C ASP A 35 -12.05 -72.60 -33.00
N GLY A 36 -11.54 -73.19 -34.10
CA GLY A 36 -11.65 -72.61 -35.44
C GLY A 36 -13.09 -72.46 -35.93
N ARG A 37 -13.96 -73.47 -35.67
CA ARG A 37 -15.39 -73.41 -36.03
C ARG A 37 -16.15 -72.37 -35.20
N ILE A 38 -15.86 -72.28 -33.91
CA ILE A 38 -16.46 -71.28 -33.01
C ILE A 38 -16.06 -69.88 -33.44
N THR A 39 -14.78 -69.67 -33.76
CA THR A 39 -14.28 -68.38 -34.24
C THR A 39 -14.96 -67.96 -35.55
N THR A 40 -15.14 -68.89 -36.48
CA THR A 40 -15.87 -68.64 -37.75
C THR A 40 -17.32 -68.25 -37.48
N ALA A 41 -18.04 -69.02 -36.65
CA ALA A 41 -19.43 -68.73 -36.31
C ALA A 41 -19.60 -67.39 -35.58
N GLN A 42 -18.66 -67.04 -34.71
CA GLN A 42 -18.64 -65.74 -34.02
C GLN A 42 -18.44 -64.58 -35.03
N GLY A 43 -17.61 -64.79 -36.05
CA GLY A 43 -17.44 -63.87 -37.18
C GLY A 43 -18.74 -63.67 -37.97
N ASP A 44 -19.42 -64.76 -38.34
CA ASP A 44 -20.69 -64.72 -39.08
C ASP A 44 -21.79 -64.00 -38.27
N ILE A 45 -21.89 -64.27 -36.97
CA ILE A 45 -22.85 -63.59 -36.07
C ILE A 45 -22.54 -62.10 -35.97
N THR A 46 -21.26 -61.74 -35.87
CA THR A 46 -20.85 -60.32 -35.77
C THR A 46 -21.15 -59.58 -37.08
N ALA A 47 -20.89 -60.21 -38.22
CA ALA A 47 -21.22 -59.67 -39.54
C ALA A 47 -22.75 -59.54 -39.73
N HIS A 48 -23.52 -60.55 -39.30
CA HIS A 48 -24.99 -60.50 -39.33
C HIS A 48 -25.54 -59.37 -38.46
N LYS A 49 -25.01 -59.19 -37.24
CA LYS A 49 -25.42 -58.12 -36.31
C LYS A 49 -25.08 -56.71 -36.81
N ALA A 50 -24.00 -56.56 -37.57
CA ALA A 50 -23.60 -55.29 -38.17
C ALA A 50 -24.28 -55.01 -39.53
N SER A 51 -25.03 -55.96 -40.09
CA SER A 51 -25.69 -55.80 -41.38
C SER A 51 -26.92 -54.89 -41.27
N GLU A 52 -26.96 -53.83 -42.07
CA GLU A 52 -28.13 -52.97 -42.26
C GLU A 52 -29.08 -53.51 -43.36
N THR A 53 -28.72 -54.63 -44.00
CA THR A 53 -29.53 -55.25 -45.08
C THR A 53 -30.54 -56.24 -44.51
N ALA A 54 -31.83 -55.99 -44.76
CA ALA A 54 -32.93 -56.88 -44.36
C ALA A 54 -32.92 -58.22 -45.13
N HIS A 55 -33.43 -59.29 -44.51
CA HIS A 55 -33.54 -60.60 -45.16
C HIS A 55 -34.62 -60.57 -46.26
N ALA A 56 -34.43 -61.35 -47.33
CA ALA A 56 -35.39 -61.42 -48.42
C ALA A 56 -36.77 -61.88 -47.91
N ALA A 57 -37.83 -61.18 -48.32
CA ALA A 57 -39.19 -61.35 -47.81
C ALA A 57 -39.78 -62.75 -48.08
N GLU A 58 -39.24 -63.50 -49.05
CA GLU A 58 -39.62 -64.88 -49.37
C GLU A 58 -39.37 -65.90 -48.25
N HIS A 59 -38.66 -65.52 -47.17
CA HIS A 59 -38.35 -66.41 -46.04
C HIS A 59 -39.29 -66.28 -44.83
N ILE A 60 -40.34 -65.46 -44.88
CA ILE A 60 -41.30 -65.27 -43.77
C ILE A 60 -42.54 -66.18 -43.99
N ALA A 61 -42.69 -67.23 -43.20
CA ALA A 61 -43.84 -68.15 -43.27
C ALA A 61 -44.92 -67.80 -42.21
N TYR A 62 -46.17 -67.56 -42.63
CA TYR A 62 -47.32 -67.33 -41.76
C TYR A 62 -48.55 -68.11 -42.28
N SER A 63 -49.32 -68.73 -41.38
CA SER A 63 -50.36 -69.73 -41.71
C SER A 63 -51.79 -69.36 -41.30
N GLY A 64 -52.07 -68.08 -41.01
CA GLY A 64 -53.42 -67.58 -40.72
C GLY A 64 -54.15 -67.02 -41.96
N ALA A 65 -55.48 -67.14 -42.02
CA ALA A 65 -56.29 -66.55 -43.08
C ALA A 65 -56.28 -65.02 -42.97
N VAL A 66 -55.89 -64.33 -44.04
CA VAL A 66 -55.90 -62.86 -44.12
C VAL A 66 -57.08 -62.45 -45.01
N ALA A 67 -57.96 -61.61 -44.49
CA ALA A 67 -59.07 -61.08 -45.28
C ALA A 67 -58.53 -60.13 -46.36
N GLU A 68 -59.02 -60.28 -47.59
CA GLU A 68 -58.73 -59.42 -48.75
C GLU A 68 -57.31 -59.46 -49.33
N ALA A 69 -56.45 -60.42 -48.92
CA ALA A 69 -55.15 -60.67 -49.53
C ALA A 69 -54.89 -62.19 -49.69
N ASN A 70 -54.40 -62.62 -50.86
CA ASN A 70 -54.18 -64.04 -51.18
C ASN A 70 -52.81 -64.56 -50.71
N THR A 71 -51.89 -63.67 -50.32
CA THR A 71 -50.58 -64.03 -49.76
C THR A 71 -50.18 -63.10 -48.61
N VAL A 72 -49.31 -63.59 -47.72
CA VAL A 72 -48.70 -62.77 -46.64
C VAL A 72 -47.96 -61.57 -47.21
N LYS A 73 -47.35 -61.73 -48.38
CA LYS A 73 -46.71 -60.63 -49.13
C LYS A 73 -47.73 -59.56 -49.52
N GLU A 74 -48.88 -59.94 -50.05
CA GLU A 74 -49.95 -58.98 -50.39
C GLU A 74 -50.51 -58.27 -49.16
N ALA A 75 -50.64 -58.97 -48.03
CA ALA A 75 -51.09 -58.37 -46.78
C ALA A 75 -50.09 -57.34 -46.24
N VAL A 76 -48.80 -57.68 -46.23
CA VAL A 76 -47.72 -56.77 -45.83
C VAL A 76 -47.58 -55.62 -46.81
N ASP A 77 -47.71 -55.87 -48.11
CA ASP A 77 -47.70 -54.83 -49.15
C ASP A 77 -48.92 -53.90 -49.03
N SER A 78 -50.09 -54.40 -48.62
CA SER A 78 -51.29 -53.60 -48.36
C SER A 78 -51.12 -52.69 -47.14
N VAL A 79 -50.64 -53.23 -46.00
CA VAL A 79 -50.33 -52.42 -44.81
C VAL A 79 -49.22 -51.41 -45.10
N LYS A 80 -48.21 -51.79 -45.89
CA LYS A 80 -47.18 -50.87 -46.38
C LYS A 80 -47.78 -49.78 -47.28
N THR A 81 -48.76 -50.12 -48.11
CA THR A 81 -49.44 -49.16 -48.99
C THR A 81 -50.30 -48.19 -48.17
N GLU A 82 -51.08 -48.68 -47.21
CA GLU A 82 -51.86 -47.83 -46.28
C GLU A 82 -50.96 -46.94 -45.42
N LEU A 83 -49.85 -47.47 -44.91
CA LEU A 83 -48.87 -46.69 -44.14
C LEU A 83 -48.13 -45.67 -45.02
N SER A 84 -47.87 -45.99 -46.28
CA SER A 84 -47.27 -45.06 -47.26
C SER A 84 -48.26 -43.98 -47.72
N GLN A 85 -49.57 -44.26 -47.69
CA GLN A 85 -50.62 -43.27 -47.94
C GLN A 85 -50.84 -42.36 -46.71
N ALA A 86 -50.68 -42.89 -45.49
CA ALA A 86 -50.80 -42.13 -44.25
C ALA A 86 -49.54 -41.29 -43.92
N ILE A 87 -48.38 -41.60 -44.53
CA ILE A 87 -47.10 -40.92 -44.30
C ILE A 87 -46.56 -40.38 -45.64
N ILE A 88 -46.87 -39.11 -45.91
CA ILE A 88 -46.10 -38.20 -46.79
C ILE A 88 -46.08 -38.58 -48.29
N ALA A 89 -47.21 -39.03 -48.85
CA ALA A 89 -47.42 -38.96 -50.31
C ALA A 89 -48.91 -38.94 -50.70
N GLY A 90 -49.55 -37.78 -50.53
CA GLY A 90 -50.66 -37.37 -51.40
C GLY A 90 -52.09 -37.71 -50.98
N ASP A 91 -52.54 -37.26 -49.80
CA ASP A 91 -53.99 -37.09 -49.58
C ASP A 91 -54.46 -35.77 -50.20
N SER A 92 -55.50 -35.84 -51.05
CA SER A 92 -56.17 -34.72 -51.70
C SER A 92 -57.32 -34.18 -50.84
N GLY A 93 -57.09 -34.11 -49.52
CA GLY A 93 -58.00 -33.45 -48.60
C GLY A 93 -58.10 -31.94 -48.90
N PRO A 94 -59.29 -31.31 -48.75
CA PRO A 94 -59.48 -29.89 -49.04
C PRO A 94 -58.49 -28.97 -48.30
N GLU A 95 -58.13 -29.32 -47.07
CA GLU A 95 -57.20 -28.58 -46.22
C GLU A 95 -55.76 -28.66 -46.74
N ALA A 96 -55.31 -29.82 -47.24
CA ALA A 96 -53.98 -29.99 -47.83
C ALA A 96 -53.87 -29.30 -49.21
N ALA A 97 -54.96 -29.28 -49.99
CA ALA A 97 -55.04 -28.57 -51.26
C ALA A 97 -55.00 -27.04 -51.10
N ALA A 98 -55.51 -26.50 -49.99
CA ALA A 98 -55.39 -25.08 -49.64
C ALA A 98 -53.98 -24.72 -49.14
N ALA A 99 -53.34 -25.61 -48.37
CA ALA A 99 -52.04 -25.36 -47.75
C ALA A 99 -50.83 -25.46 -48.72
N ARG A 100 -51.01 -26.03 -49.92
CA ARG A 100 -49.94 -26.16 -50.94
C ARG A 100 -49.66 -24.87 -51.71
N ALA A 101 -50.46 -23.83 -51.54
CA ALA A 101 -50.13 -22.49 -52.03
C ALA A 101 -49.21 -21.78 -51.04
N SER A 102 -48.08 -21.27 -51.51
CA SER A 102 -47.17 -20.46 -50.70
C SER A 102 -47.71 -19.05 -50.48
N VAL A 103 -47.07 -18.34 -49.54
CA VAL A 103 -47.36 -16.93 -49.25
C VAL A 103 -47.07 -15.99 -50.44
N SER A 104 -46.24 -16.42 -51.40
CA SER A 104 -45.97 -15.69 -52.64
C SER A 104 -46.97 -16.01 -53.76
N GLY A 105 -47.93 -16.91 -53.52
CA GLY A 105 -48.97 -17.31 -54.48
C GLY A 105 -48.59 -18.47 -55.39
N GLU A 106 -47.42 -19.09 -55.20
CA GLU A 106 -46.98 -20.25 -55.97
C GLU A 106 -47.63 -21.53 -55.43
N THR A 107 -48.26 -22.32 -56.31
CA THR A 107 -49.00 -23.52 -55.90
C THR A 107 -48.17 -24.76 -56.21
N TYR A 108 -47.78 -25.48 -55.16
CA TYR A 108 -46.99 -26.70 -55.27
C TYR A 108 -47.89 -27.93 -55.52
N PRO A 109 -47.39 -28.98 -56.18
CA PRO A 109 -48.18 -30.19 -56.44
C PRO A 109 -48.74 -30.80 -55.16
N THR A 110 -47.92 -30.86 -54.11
CA THR A 110 -48.30 -31.30 -52.76
C THR A 110 -47.81 -30.32 -51.68
N LEU A 111 -48.41 -30.39 -50.48
CA LEU A 111 -47.92 -29.63 -49.32
C LEU A 111 -46.49 -30.02 -48.92
N GLY A 112 -46.11 -31.29 -49.11
CA GLY A 112 -44.75 -31.77 -48.84
C GLY A 112 -43.71 -31.12 -49.74
N ASP A 113 -44.02 -30.95 -51.03
CA ASP A 113 -43.13 -30.27 -51.98
C ASP A 113 -42.90 -28.81 -51.59
N ARG A 114 -43.95 -28.12 -51.15
CA ARG A 114 -43.85 -26.75 -50.64
C ARG A 114 -42.96 -26.68 -49.40
N LEU A 115 -43.24 -27.53 -48.40
CA LEU A 115 -42.49 -27.51 -47.13
C LEU A 115 -41.02 -27.85 -47.36
N ASN A 116 -40.71 -28.81 -48.22
CA ASN A 116 -39.33 -29.15 -48.55
C ASN A 116 -38.63 -28.01 -49.30
N ALA A 117 -39.28 -27.40 -50.28
CA ALA A 117 -38.72 -26.28 -51.03
C ALA A 117 -38.47 -25.04 -50.15
N GLU A 118 -39.45 -24.68 -49.31
CA GLU A 118 -39.33 -23.55 -48.37
C GLU A 118 -38.29 -23.84 -47.28
N TYR A 119 -38.24 -25.06 -46.74
CA TYR A 119 -37.23 -25.46 -45.74
C TYR A 119 -35.81 -25.46 -46.33
N SER A 120 -35.63 -25.94 -47.55
CA SER A 120 -34.34 -25.85 -48.26
C SER A 120 -33.95 -24.40 -48.54
N GLY A 121 -34.91 -23.53 -48.91
CA GLY A 121 -34.66 -22.11 -49.10
C GLY A 121 -34.25 -21.38 -47.82
N VAL A 122 -34.92 -21.66 -46.70
CA VAL A 122 -34.57 -21.10 -45.38
C VAL A 122 -33.20 -21.58 -44.93
N ASN A 123 -32.87 -22.87 -45.12
CA ASN A 123 -31.54 -23.38 -44.78
C ASN A 123 -30.42 -22.78 -45.64
N ALA A 124 -30.67 -22.53 -46.93
CA ALA A 124 -29.71 -21.84 -47.79
C ALA A 124 -29.51 -20.37 -47.36
N GLN A 125 -30.57 -19.65 -47.02
CA GLN A 125 -30.48 -18.29 -46.48
C GLN A 125 -29.77 -18.24 -45.12
N LEU A 126 -29.99 -19.23 -44.25
CA LEU A 126 -29.30 -19.34 -42.96
C LEU A 126 -27.80 -19.60 -43.17
N ALA A 127 -27.45 -20.46 -44.13
CA ALA A 127 -26.06 -20.74 -44.48
C ALA A 127 -25.36 -19.50 -45.07
N GLU A 128 -26.02 -18.78 -45.98
CA GLU A 128 -25.49 -17.54 -46.55
C GLU A 128 -25.35 -16.44 -45.49
N THR A 129 -26.31 -16.33 -44.56
CA THR A 129 -26.23 -15.39 -43.43
C THR A 129 -25.10 -15.76 -42.48
N ALA A 130 -24.86 -17.04 -42.22
CA ALA A 130 -23.75 -17.51 -41.39
C ALA A 130 -22.38 -17.25 -42.05
N GLU A 131 -22.26 -17.43 -43.36
CA GLU A 131 -21.06 -17.07 -44.13
C GLU A 131 -20.81 -15.55 -44.11
N GLN A 132 -21.86 -14.74 -44.29
CA GLN A 132 -21.75 -13.27 -44.20
C GLN A 132 -21.36 -12.80 -42.78
N ILE A 133 -21.88 -13.42 -41.73
CA ILE A 133 -21.50 -13.12 -40.34
C ILE A 133 -20.03 -13.48 -40.09
N THR A 134 -19.59 -14.65 -40.56
CA THR A 134 -18.19 -15.10 -40.41
C THR A 134 -17.23 -14.15 -41.14
N ALA A 135 -17.55 -13.74 -42.36
CA ALA A 135 -16.74 -12.79 -43.13
C ALA A 135 -16.67 -11.39 -42.48
N ILE A 136 -17.76 -10.95 -41.83
CA ILE A 136 -17.78 -9.68 -41.06
C ILE A 136 -16.90 -9.77 -39.81
N ASP A 137 -16.90 -10.91 -39.12
CA ASP A 137 -16.09 -11.12 -37.92
C ASP A 137 -14.60 -11.25 -38.25
N GLU A 138 -14.25 -11.91 -39.34
CA GLU A 138 -12.87 -11.97 -39.86
C GLU A 138 -12.36 -10.59 -40.30
N ALA A 139 -13.15 -9.82 -41.05
CA ALA A 139 -12.78 -8.46 -41.46
C ALA A 139 -12.63 -7.49 -40.27
N LYS A 140 -13.42 -7.66 -39.21
CA LYS A 140 -13.28 -6.88 -37.96
C LYS A 140 -12.04 -7.29 -37.17
N ALA A 141 -11.67 -8.57 -37.17
CA ALA A 141 -10.46 -9.05 -36.51
C ALA A 141 -9.20 -8.46 -37.19
N GLU A 142 -9.12 -8.49 -38.52
CA GLU A 142 -8.00 -7.92 -39.27
C GLU A 142 -7.88 -6.39 -39.10
N GLN A 143 -9.00 -5.66 -39.08
CA GLN A 143 -9.02 -4.21 -38.82
C GLN A 143 -8.56 -3.88 -37.39
N THR A 144 -8.92 -4.72 -36.41
CA THR A 144 -8.53 -4.54 -35.00
C THR A 144 -7.02 -4.73 -34.81
N ASP A 145 -6.41 -5.69 -35.50
CA ASP A 145 -4.96 -5.94 -35.46
C ASP A 145 -4.16 -4.83 -36.18
N LEU A 146 -4.69 -4.28 -37.28
CA LEU A 146 -4.09 -3.14 -37.98
C LEU A 146 -4.12 -1.87 -37.11
N ASP A 147 -5.23 -1.61 -36.42
CA ASP A 147 -5.40 -0.48 -35.51
C ASP A 147 -4.53 -0.61 -34.25
N ALA A 148 -4.38 -1.83 -33.71
CA ALA A 148 -3.46 -2.11 -32.60
C ALA A 148 -1.99 -1.89 -32.99
N THR A 149 -1.60 -2.32 -34.20
CA THR A 149 -0.23 -2.12 -34.71
C THR A 149 0.08 -0.64 -34.94
N ASN A 150 -0.86 0.12 -35.51
CA ASN A 150 -0.72 1.57 -35.72
C ASN A 150 -0.67 2.36 -34.39
N ALA A 151 -1.41 1.93 -33.37
CA ALA A 151 -1.39 2.54 -32.03
C ALA A 151 -0.05 2.33 -31.31
N VAL A 152 0.57 1.14 -31.43
CA VAL A 152 1.89 0.85 -30.86
C VAL A 152 3.00 1.67 -31.54
N ILE A 153 2.89 1.87 -32.86
CA ILE A 153 3.82 2.75 -33.61
C ILE A 153 3.69 4.21 -33.14
N ALA A 154 2.48 4.69 -32.85
CA ALA A 154 2.24 6.04 -32.33
C ALA A 154 2.69 6.22 -30.85
N GLU A 155 2.50 5.21 -30.00
CA GLU A 155 2.91 5.26 -28.58
C GLU A 155 4.43 5.27 -28.44
N ASN A 156 5.13 4.44 -29.22
CA ASN A 156 6.60 4.41 -29.26
C ASN A 156 7.20 5.73 -29.78
N ALA A 157 6.49 6.46 -30.64
CA ALA A 157 6.89 7.79 -31.09
C ALA A 157 6.77 8.87 -29.98
N SER A 158 5.92 8.69 -28.96
CA SER A 158 5.68 9.70 -27.90
C SER A 158 6.57 9.54 -26.65
N ARG A 159 6.98 8.30 -26.31
CA ARG A 159 7.75 7.97 -25.08
C ARG A 159 9.20 8.48 -25.06
N LEU A 160 9.69 9.09 -26.14
CA LEU A 160 11.01 9.71 -26.18
C LEU A 160 11.10 11.11 -25.52
N THR A 161 10.05 11.66 -24.89
CA THR A 161 10.06 13.07 -24.42
C THR A 161 9.52 13.35 -23.00
N VAL A 162 10.37 13.07 -21.98
CA VAL A 162 10.69 13.86 -20.74
C VAL A 162 10.31 13.35 -19.32
N GLN A 163 11.34 13.31 -18.45
CA GLN A 163 11.51 12.90 -17.03
C GLN A 163 11.35 14.00 -15.93
N GLU A 164 10.90 13.56 -14.73
CA GLU A 164 11.36 13.72 -13.32
C GLU A 164 11.97 15.02 -12.67
N ASN A 165 11.55 15.26 -11.39
CA ASN A 165 12.21 15.93 -10.21
C ASN A 165 12.03 17.44 -9.87
N LYS A 166 11.52 17.76 -8.65
CA LYS A 166 11.93 18.96 -7.85
C LYS A 166 11.90 18.77 -6.31
N LYS A 167 12.91 19.34 -5.62
CA LYS A 167 13.15 19.44 -4.15
C LYS A 167 12.61 20.78 -3.59
N ILE A 168 12.25 20.84 -2.30
CA ILE A 168 11.81 22.06 -1.55
C ILE A 168 12.99 23.02 -1.32
N SER A 169 12.77 24.34 -1.44
CA SER A 169 13.77 25.42 -1.33
C SER A 169 13.47 26.41 -0.19
N GLN A 170 14.40 27.33 0.11
CA GLN A 170 14.32 28.26 1.25
C GLN A 170 13.15 29.27 1.17
N SER A 171 12.62 29.53 -0.03
CA SER A 171 11.39 30.35 -0.20
C SER A 171 10.13 29.65 0.29
N ASP A 172 10.21 28.35 0.49
CA ASP A 172 9.11 27.50 0.94
C ASP A 172 9.09 27.43 2.49
N ILE A 173 10.02 28.12 3.15
CA ILE A 173 10.11 28.28 4.61
C ILE A 173 9.80 29.73 4.96
N THR A 174 8.80 29.94 5.81
CA THR A 174 8.38 31.27 6.22
C THR A 174 9.38 31.92 7.20
N PRO A 175 9.44 33.27 7.26
CA PRO A 175 10.30 34.00 8.20
C PRO A 175 10.09 33.59 9.67
N GLU A 176 8.87 33.21 10.04
CA GLU A 176 8.54 32.76 11.40
C GLU A 176 9.09 31.37 11.74
N LEU A 177 9.09 30.44 10.77
CA LEU A 177 9.70 29.11 10.93
C LEU A 177 11.23 29.20 11.00
N ALA A 178 11.81 30.18 10.29
CA ALA A 178 13.22 30.53 10.38
C ALA A 178 13.62 31.19 11.73
N GLN A 179 12.68 31.73 12.51
CA GLN A 179 12.98 32.35 13.80
C GLN A 179 12.89 31.37 14.97
N GLN A 180 12.15 30.27 14.81
CA GLN A 180 11.93 29.25 15.85
C GLN A 180 12.99 28.14 15.92
N ILE A 181 13.82 27.97 14.88
CA ILE A 181 14.86 26.93 14.83
C ILE A 181 16.17 27.41 15.53
N ALA A 182 16.23 28.66 15.98
CA ALA A 182 17.42 29.27 16.59
C ALA A 182 17.43 29.10 18.12
N GLY A 183 18.15 28.07 18.60
CA GLY A 183 19.04 28.31 19.74
C GLY A 183 20.01 29.45 19.40
N THR A 184 20.76 29.99 20.35
CA THR A 184 21.58 31.23 20.21
C THR A 184 22.65 31.25 19.07
N ALA A 185 22.70 30.25 18.19
CA ALA A 185 23.39 30.31 16.91
C ALA A 185 22.50 31.00 15.84
N PRO A 186 23.02 31.94 15.04
CA PRO A 186 22.22 32.66 14.04
C PRO A 186 21.63 31.70 12.99
N ILE A 187 20.32 31.76 12.77
CA ILE A 187 19.72 31.24 11.54
C ILE A 187 20.09 32.21 10.41
N ASN A 188 20.86 31.70 9.45
CA ASN A 188 21.70 32.46 8.52
C ASN A 188 22.93 33.11 9.16
N ALA A 189 23.67 32.39 10.00
CA ALA A 189 25.10 32.63 9.99
C ALA A 189 25.58 32.32 8.57
N ILE A 190 25.95 33.36 7.81
CA ILE A 190 26.73 33.17 6.59
C ILE A 190 27.92 32.30 7.04
N PRO A 191 28.04 31.06 6.55
CA PRO A 191 29.23 30.28 6.85
C PRO A 191 30.40 31.16 6.42
N ALA A 192 31.35 31.44 7.31
CA ALA A 192 32.53 32.21 6.93
C ALA A 192 33.09 31.62 5.63
N ASP A 193 33.56 32.46 4.70
CA ASP A 193 34.05 31.99 3.40
C ASP A 193 34.95 30.75 3.61
N TYR A 194 34.70 29.69 2.84
CA TYR A 194 35.36 28.36 2.92
C TYR A 194 34.98 27.42 4.08
N SER A 195 33.96 27.72 4.90
CA SER A 195 33.63 26.89 6.08
C SER A 195 32.67 25.71 5.86
N VAL A 196 32.18 25.49 4.63
CA VAL A 196 31.39 24.30 4.27
C VAL A 196 32.29 23.29 3.54
N VAL A 197 32.51 22.11 4.13
CA VAL A 197 33.30 21.03 3.52
C VAL A 197 32.41 19.94 2.94
N PRO A 198 32.83 19.23 1.86
CA PRO A 198 31.96 18.31 1.10
C PRO A 198 31.23 17.23 1.91
N ARG A 199 31.78 16.85 3.08
CA ARG A 199 31.18 15.89 4.01
C ARG A 199 29.86 16.36 4.64
N GLN A 200 29.61 17.67 4.65
CA GLN A 200 28.47 18.27 5.34
C GLN A 200 27.20 18.38 4.46
N LEU A 201 27.24 17.89 3.21
CA LEU A 201 26.12 17.96 2.28
C LEU A 201 25.63 16.55 1.89
N LYS A 202 24.40 16.20 2.30
CA LYS A 202 23.81 14.85 2.19
C LYS A 202 23.21 14.48 0.81
N LYS A 203 23.67 15.08 -0.30
CA LYS A 203 23.36 14.64 -1.68
C LYS A 203 24.58 14.87 -2.59
N PRO A 204 24.79 14.06 -3.64
CA PRO A 204 25.86 14.32 -4.60
C PRO A 204 25.66 15.71 -5.22
N MET A 205 26.66 16.57 -5.07
CA MET A 205 26.65 17.90 -5.67
C MET A 205 27.18 17.82 -7.09
N VAL A 206 26.47 18.46 -8.01
CA VAL A 206 27.13 18.98 -9.21
C VAL A 206 27.92 20.20 -8.76
N VAL A 207 29.24 20.05 -8.62
CA VAL A 207 30.11 21.13 -8.19
C VAL A 207 30.28 22.08 -9.36
N GLY A 208 29.82 23.32 -9.20
CA GLY A 208 30.20 24.40 -10.10
C GLY A 208 31.69 24.69 -9.90
N VAL A 209 32.51 24.56 -10.94
CA VAL A 209 33.89 25.03 -10.89
C VAL A 209 33.90 26.51 -11.26
N ALA A 210 34.58 27.32 -10.45
CA ALA A 210 34.80 28.72 -10.78
C ALA A 210 35.65 28.81 -12.07
N SER A 211 35.31 29.74 -12.97
CA SER A 211 36.25 30.17 -14.00
C SER A 211 37.52 30.69 -13.32
N LYS A 212 38.69 30.51 -13.92
CA LYS A 212 39.94 31.10 -13.40
C LYS A 212 39.88 32.62 -13.41
N ASN A 213 39.14 33.18 -14.36
CA ASN A 213 38.86 34.59 -14.41
C ASN A 213 37.93 34.98 -13.27
N LEU A 214 38.39 35.90 -12.43
CA LEU A 214 37.69 36.52 -11.30
C LEU A 214 37.11 37.89 -11.66
N PHE A 215 37.39 38.42 -12.85
CA PHE A 215 36.86 39.70 -13.33
C PHE A 215 35.56 39.50 -14.13
N ASP A 216 34.45 40.01 -13.58
CA ASP A 216 33.14 40.02 -14.24
C ASP A 216 32.95 41.33 -15.02
N LEU A 217 32.89 41.22 -16.35
CA LEU A 217 32.64 42.36 -17.25
C LEU A 217 31.24 42.98 -17.07
N THR A 218 30.28 42.20 -16.57
CA THR A 218 28.91 42.67 -16.36
C THR A 218 28.76 43.48 -15.06
N ASP A 219 29.72 43.37 -14.14
CA ASP A 219 29.72 44.08 -12.85
C ASP A 219 30.82 45.15 -12.79
N VAL A 220 30.66 46.14 -13.66
CA VAL A 220 31.56 47.29 -13.76
C VAL A 220 30.79 48.60 -13.64
N THR A 221 31.41 49.58 -13.00
CA THR A 221 30.95 50.97 -13.03
C THR A 221 31.54 51.64 -14.28
N ALA A 222 30.72 51.77 -15.32
CA ALA A 222 31.11 52.40 -16.57
C ALA A 222 31.48 53.88 -16.39
N GLY A 223 32.37 54.37 -17.24
CA GLY A 223 32.78 55.78 -17.26
C GLY A 223 33.63 56.21 -16.07
N ASN A 224 34.25 55.26 -15.35
CA ASN A 224 35.07 55.51 -14.17
C ASN A 224 36.32 54.62 -14.18
N TYR A 225 37.39 55.08 -13.56
CA TYR A 225 38.55 54.26 -13.22
C TYR A 225 38.78 54.24 -11.70
N VAL A 226 39.52 53.24 -11.23
CA VAL A 226 39.92 53.13 -9.82
C VAL A 226 41.25 53.82 -9.63
N ALA A 227 41.31 54.92 -8.87
CA ALA A 227 42.57 55.61 -8.61
C ALA A 227 43.47 54.80 -7.68
N TRP A 228 44.62 54.32 -8.18
CA TRP A 228 45.51 53.42 -7.42
C TRP A 228 46.03 54.03 -6.12
N ALA A 229 46.17 55.35 -6.04
CA ALA A 229 46.73 56.02 -4.87
C ALA A 229 45.72 56.21 -3.72
N THR A 230 44.41 56.17 -4.01
CA THR A 230 43.36 56.51 -3.04
C THR A 230 42.25 55.46 -2.93
N GLY A 231 42.16 54.54 -3.90
CA GLY A 231 41.07 53.55 -3.99
C GLY A 231 39.70 54.16 -4.32
N LEU A 232 39.63 55.45 -4.65
CA LEU A 232 38.37 56.10 -5.02
C LEU A 232 38.10 55.96 -6.52
N LEU A 233 36.83 56.03 -6.89
CA LEU A 233 36.43 56.13 -8.29
C LEU A 233 36.59 57.55 -8.81
N SER A 234 37.19 57.67 -9.98
CA SER A 234 37.36 58.92 -10.70
C SER A 234 36.72 58.83 -12.09
N PRO A 235 35.94 59.84 -12.53
CA PRO A 235 35.30 59.81 -13.84
C PRO A 235 36.30 59.75 -15.00
N SER A 236 36.07 58.83 -15.95
CA SER A 236 36.76 58.77 -17.23
C SER A 236 35.96 57.92 -18.22
N ALA A 237 35.47 58.52 -19.30
CA ALA A 237 34.56 57.88 -20.25
C ALA A 237 35.16 56.65 -20.98
N ASN A 238 36.49 56.55 -21.04
CA ASN A 238 37.18 55.47 -21.75
C ASN A 238 37.40 54.21 -20.90
N TYR A 239 37.07 54.28 -19.61
CA TYR A 239 37.35 53.24 -18.64
C TYR A 239 36.10 52.78 -17.90
N SER A 240 36.18 51.57 -17.40
CA SER A 240 35.23 51.00 -16.45
C SER A 240 36.01 50.50 -15.24
N ALA A 241 35.45 50.72 -14.05
CA ALA A 241 36.00 50.21 -12.82
C ALA A 241 35.26 48.94 -12.44
N SER A 242 35.97 47.84 -12.16
CA SER A 242 35.31 46.66 -11.61
C SER A 242 34.61 46.99 -10.30
N ASN A 243 33.61 46.20 -9.95
CA ASN A 243 33.18 46.10 -8.56
C ASN A 243 34.28 45.46 -7.69
N TYR A 244 34.05 45.36 -6.39
CA TYR A 244 34.99 44.74 -5.45
C TYR A 244 35.09 43.23 -5.71
N ILE A 245 36.23 42.79 -6.25
CA ILE A 245 36.54 41.40 -6.52
C ILE A 245 37.18 40.79 -5.26
N PRO A 246 36.63 39.71 -4.68
CA PRO A 246 37.21 39.06 -3.50
C PRO A 246 38.59 38.47 -3.78
N VAL A 247 39.51 38.64 -2.84
CA VAL A 247 40.88 38.10 -2.92
C VAL A 247 41.34 37.60 -1.55
N LEU A 248 42.24 36.62 -1.56
CA LEU A 248 42.94 36.14 -0.36
C LEU A 248 44.11 37.06 -0.05
N SER A 249 44.45 37.24 1.22
CA SER A 249 45.61 38.02 1.65
C SER A 249 46.92 37.28 1.39
N ASN A 250 48.03 38.01 1.28
CA ASN A 250 49.38 37.47 1.00
C ASN A 250 49.45 36.50 -0.20
N THR A 251 48.55 36.67 -1.18
CA THR A 251 48.38 35.73 -2.29
C THR A 251 48.80 36.38 -3.59
N ALA A 252 49.53 35.64 -4.42
CA ALA A 252 49.96 36.11 -5.74
C ALA A 252 48.81 36.06 -6.74
N TYR A 253 48.61 37.14 -7.47
CA TYR A 253 47.63 37.26 -8.55
C TYR A 253 48.29 37.68 -9.86
N SER A 254 47.67 37.31 -10.96
CA SER A 254 48.09 37.69 -12.31
C SER A 254 46.93 38.27 -13.09
N ILE A 255 47.21 39.28 -13.91
CA ILE A 255 46.23 39.86 -14.84
C ILE A 255 46.71 39.78 -16.29
N SER A 256 45.80 39.41 -17.19
CA SER A 256 46.00 39.38 -18.64
C SER A 256 44.97 40.26 -19.34
N GLY A 257 45.22 40.61 -20.60
CA GLY A 257 44.35 41.48 -21.39
C GLY A 257 44.46 42.98 -21.07
N THR A 258 45.10 43.36 -19.96
CA THR A 258 45.35 44.75 -19.58
C THR A 258 46.62 44.91 -18.72
N SER A 259 47.09 46.15 -18.58
CA SER A 259 48.15 46.58 -17.65
C SER A 259 47.71 47.77 -16.78
N GLU A 260 46.42 48.07 -16.80
CA GLU A 260 45.82 49.22 -16.14
C GLU A 260 45.82 49.06 -14.61
N GLN A 261 45.73 50.18 -13.90
CA GLN A 261 45.93 50.25 -12.45
C GLN A 261 44.88 49.49 -11.63
N LEU A 262 45.23 49.10 -10.39
CA LEU A 262 44.29 48.50 -9.42
C LEU A 262 44.49 49.04 -8.00
N ALA A 263 43.52 48.77 -7.13
CA ALA A 263 43.62 49.06 -5.70
C ALA A 263 43.10 47.90 -4.84
N TRP A 264 43.72 47.70 -3.67
CA TRP A 264 43.40 46.71 -2.66
C TRP A 264 42.63 47.33 -1.49
N TYR A 265 41.72 46.56 -0.91
CA TYR A 265 40.85 46.98 0.17
C TYR A 265 40.72 45.89 1.23
N ASP A 266 40.49 46.28 2.48
CA ASP A 266 40.23 45.36 3.57
C ASP A 266 38.80 44.81 3.56
N SER A 267 38.46 43.96 4.54
CA SER A 267 37.12 43.35 4.65
C SER A 267 35.98 44.35 4.85
N SER A 268 36.28 45.58 5.31
CA SER A 268 35.33 46.69 5.43
C SER A 268 35.27 47.55 4.17
N LYS A 269 35.95 47.15 3.08
CA LYS A 269 36.11 47.87 1.81
C LYS A 269 36.88 49.19 1.94
N THR A 270 37.68 49.33 3.00
CA THR A 270 38.56 50.48 3.21
C THR A 270 39.84 50.30 2.39
N TYR A 271 40.30 51.36 1.71
CA TYR A 271 41.51 51.32 0.88
C TYR A 271 42.76 51.01 1.72
N ILE A 272 43.60 50.10 1.21
CA ILE A 272 44.89 49.72 1.82
C ILE A 272 46.06 50.31 1.02
N SER A 273 46.14 49.94 -0.26
CA SER A 273 47.21 50.31 -1.18
C SER A 273 46.77 50.04 -2.63
N GLY A 274 47.49 50.55 -3.61
CA GLY A 274 47.23 50.21 -5.02
C GLY A 274 48.48 50.08 -5.85
N ILE A 275 48.29 49.59 -7.07
CA ILE A 275 49.33 49.29 -8.04
C ILE A 275 49.04 50.12 -9.30
N ALA A 276 49.96 51.00 -9.65
CA ALA A 276 49.81 51.91 -10.79
C ALA A 276 49.85 51.21 -12.15
N THR A 277 50.56 50.08 -12.26
CA THR A 277 50.65 49.28 -13.50
C THR A 277 50.63 47.80 -13.17
N THR A 278 49.68 47.07 -13.74
CA THR A 278 49.41 45.68 -13.35
C THR A 278 50.14 44.68 -14.24
N GLY A 279 50.30 43.45 -13.72
CA GLY A 279 51.10 42.41 -14.36
C GLY A 279 50.88 41.02 -13.76
N VAL A 280 51.96 40.24 -13.62
CA VAL A 280 51.93 38.92 -12.98
C VAL A 280 52.51 38.98 -11.57
N ASN A 281 52.17 38.00 -10.73
CA ASN A 281 52.72 37.84 -9.38
C ASN A 281 52.55 39.10 -8.49
N MET A 282 51.41 39.78 -8.63
CA MET A 282 51.02 40.87 -7.75
C MET A 282 50.54 40.27 -6.43
N VAL A 283 51.33 40.41 -5.37
CA VAL A 283 51.00 39.85 -4.06
C VAL A 283 50.07 40.80 -3.31
N SER A 284 48.89 40.31 -2.92
CA SER A 284 47.94 41.08 -2.12
C SER A 284 48.50 41.37 -0.71
N PRO A 285 48.22 42.55 -0.12
CA PRO A 285 48.60 42.87 1.26
C PRO A 285 48.01 41.91 2.31
N ALA A 286 48.62 41.86 3.50
CA ALA A 286 48.26 40.91 4.57
C ALA A 286 46.83 41.05 5.11
N ASN A 287 46.23 42.23 5.01
CA ASN A 287 44.85 42.50 5.42
C ASN A 287 43.90 42.72 4.22
N ALA A 288 44.34 42.47 2.99
CA ALA A 288 43.49 42.63 1.80
C ALA A 288 42.44 41.52 1.72
N ALA A 289 41.19 41.93 1.48
CA ALA A 289 40.05 41.05 1.25
C ALA A 289 39.41 41.32 -0.13
N PHE A 290 39.62 42.50 -0.71
CA PHE A 290 39.09 42.84 -2.03
C PHE A 290 40.11 43.57 -2.90
N VAL A 291 39.91 43.50 -4.21
CA VAL A 291 40.59 44.30 -5.22
C VAL A 291 39.58 44.97 -6.13
N ARG A 292 39.94 46.13 -6.69
CA ARG A 292 39.21 46.72 -7.81
C ARG A 292 40.17 47.05 -8.94
N LEU A 293 39.75 46.75 -10.15
CA LEU A 293 40.54 46.89 -11.37
C LEU A 293 40.04 48.08 -12.17
N THR A 294 40.97 48.83 -12.76
CA THR A 294 40.66 49.71 -13.89
C THR A 294 40.74 48.90 -15.17
N VAL A 295 39.74 49.03 -16.03
CA VAL A 295 39.68 48.31 -17.31
C VAL A 295 39.33 49.29 -18.42
N MET A 296 40.16 49.37 -19.45
CA MET A 296 39.84 50.16 -20.64
C MET A 296 38.69 49.50 -21.39
N ASN A 297 37.67 50.26 -21.79
CA ASN A 297 36.45 49.71 -22.38
C ASN A 297 36.72 48.86 -23.64
N SER A 298 37.75 49.20 -24.42
CA SER A 298 38.16 48.43 -25.60
C SER A 298 38.83 47.08 -25.29
N GLN A 299 39.35 46.90 -24.07
CA GLN A 299 40.03 45.69 -23.61
C GLN A 299 39.13 44.80 -22.75
N ALA A 300 37.97 45.29 -22.35
CA ALA A 300 37.16 44.70 -21.31
C ALA A 300 36.70 43.25 -21.62
N ALA A 301 36.56 42.92 -22.91
CA ALA A 301 36.21 41.58 -23.38
C ALA A 301 37.36 40.56 -23.34
N ILE A 302 38.59 40.97 -22.98
CA ILE A 302 39.78 40.08 -22.93
C ILE A 302 40.52 40.16 -21.60
N VAL A 303 40.03 40.92 -20.62
CA VAL A 303 40.66 41.02 -19.30
C VAL A 303 40.38 39.77 -18.48
N GLN A 304 41.44 39.17 -17.94
CA GLN A 304 41.34 38.10 -16.97
C GLN A 304 42.24 38.36 -15.77
N PHE A 305 41.61 38.43 -14.60
CA PHE A 305 42.28 38.54 -13.32
C PHE A 305 42.14 37.21 -12.59
N GLU A 306 43.25 36.60 -12.18
CA GLU A 306 43.25 35.23 -11.65
C GLU A 306 44.31 35.03 -10.57
N ALA A 307 44.10 34.07 -9.68
CA ALA A 307 45.08 33.69 -8.66
C ALA A 307 46.23 32.88 -9.30
N GLY A 308 47.47 33.22 -8.93
CA GLY A 308 48.67 32.55 -9.42
C GLY A 308 49.77 33.52 -9.86
N THR A 309 50.96 32.97 -10.07
CA THR A 309 52.17 33.72 -10.44
C THR A 309 52.35 33.87 -11.95
N ALA A 310 51.46 33.30 -12.77
CA ALA A 310 51.50 33.34 -14.23
C ALA A 310 50.11 33.56 -14.84
N LYS A 311 50.07 34.07 -16.08
CA LYS A 311 48.84 34.24 -16.87
C LYS A 311 48.45 32.92 -17.53
N THR A 312 47.16 32.63 -17.59
CA THR A 312 46.59 31.51 -18.35
C THR A 312 45.86 32.00 -19.61
N THR A 313 45.46 31.06 -20.47
CA THR A 313 44.65 31.38 -21.67
C THR A 313 43.33 32.02 -21.25
N TYR A 314 42.93 33.05 -21.99
CA TYR A 314 41.70 33.80 -21.69
C TYR A 314 40.47 32.90 -21.60
N GLU A 315 39.73 33.06 -20.51
CA GLU A 315 38.37 32.58 -20.34
C GLU A 315 37.47 33.68 -19.73
N SER A 316 36.20 33.70 -20.14
CA SER A 316 35.21 34.60 -19.58
C SER A 316 34.81 34.20 -18.16
N PHE A 317 34.50 35.18 -17.32
CA PHE A 317 33.92 34.95 -15.99
C PHE A 317 32.55 34.27 -16.11
N ALA A 318 32.43 33.03 -15.64
CA ALA A 318 31.16 32.29 -15.57
C ALA A 318 31.27 31.08 -14.63
N PRO A 319 30.24 30.78 -13.81
CA PRO A 319 30.17 29.50 -13.11
C PRO A 319 29.99 28.35 -14.12
N LYS A 320 30.87 27.36 -14.11
CA LYS A 320 30.81 26.20 -15.02
C LYS A 320 30.35 24.95 -14.30
N VAL A 321 29.48 24.17 -14.93
CA VAL A 321 29.18 22.79 -14.52
C VAL A 321 30.23 21.87 -15.14
N ASP A 322 30.79 20.94 -14.37
CA ASP A 322 31.67 19.90 -14.91
C ASP A 322 30.85 18.93 -15.80
N ASN A 323 31.13 18.95 -17.10
CA ASN A 323 30.42 18.13 -18.10
C ASN A 323 30.71 16.63 -17.98
N GLY A 324 31.76 16.21 -17.28
CA GLY A 324 32.05 14.79 -17.02
C GLY A 324 31.10 14.14 -16.01
N LEU A 325 30.27 14.93 -15.32
CA LEU A 325 29.34 14.47 -14.28
C LEU A 325 27.88 14.38 -14.75
N LEU A 326 27.60 14.69 -16.02
CA LEU A 326 26.26 14.61 -16.61
C LEU A 326 26.11 13.27 -17.36
N LYS A 327 25.02 12.54 -17.09
CA LYS A 327 24.66 11.36 -17.91
C LYS A 327 24.33 11.80 -19.34
N THR A 328 24.60 10.93 -20.29
CA THR A 328 24.52 11.18 -21.74
C THR A 328 23.12 11.55 -22.25
N ASP A 329 22.09 11.40 -21.41
CA ASP A 329 20.66 11.46 -21.71
C ASP A 329 19.84 12.45 -20.82
N ALA A 330 20.49 13.32 -20.06
CA ALA A 330 19.78 14.25 -19.15
C ALA A 330 19.00 15.37 -19.89
N VAL A 331 17.70 15.52 -19.57
CA VAL A 331 16.83 16.63 -20.02
C VAL A 331 16.98 17.84 -19.08
N LYS A 332 17.11 19.07 -19.64
CA LYS A 332 17.47 20.28 -18.88
C LYS A 332 16.30 21.28 -18.76
N ASN A 333 16.14 21.86 -17.58
CA ASN A 333 14.96 22.61 -17.11
C ASN A 333 14.66 23.96 -17.80
N ALA A 334 15.53 24.50 -18.67
CA ALA A 334 15.23 25.75 -19.37
C ALA A 334 14.18 25.61 -20.49
N ASN A 335 13.75 24.38 -20.79
CA ASN A 335 12.92 24.06 -21.96
C ASN A 335 11.50 23.53 -21.63
N ILE A 336 11.03 23.59 -20.37
CA ILE A 336 9.68 23.13 -20.00
C ILE A 336 8.88 24.26 -19.35
N LEU A 337 7.84 24.72 -20.05
CA LEU A 337 6.93 25.78 -19.62
C LEU A 337 5.75 25.18 -18.82
N THR A 338 5.09 26.01 -18.02
CA THR A 338 3.84 25.62 -17.32
C THR A 338 2.77 25.21 -18.33
N GLY A 339 2.19 24.02 -18.19
CA GLY A 339 1.15 23.50 -19.09
C GLY A 339 1.64 22.73 -20.32
N THR A 340 2.96 22.51 -20.48
CA THR A 340 3.50 21.81 -21.67
C THR A 340 3.75 20.32 -21.49
N ILE A 341 3.35 19.74 -20.34
CA ILE A 341 3.20 18.30 -20.17
C ILE A 341 1.71 18.00 -20.38
N GLY A 342 1.34 17.56 -21.57
CA GLY A 342 -0.02 17.09 -21.84
C GLY A 342 -0.31 15.76 -21.15
N LYS A 343 -1.59 15.41 -21.04
CA LYS A 343 -2.07 14.18 -20.37
C LYS A 343 -1.43 12.92 -20.96
N GLU A 344 -1.13 12.95 -22.26
CA GLU A 344 -0.45 11.90 -23.02
C GLU A 344 0.98 11.60 -22.55
N LYS A 345 1.59 12.51 -21.78
CA LYS A 345 2.93 12.33 -21.19
C LYS A 345 2.91 11.87 -19.73
N MET A 346 1.72 11.66 -19.17
CA MET A 346 1.53 11.16 -17.81
C MET A 346 1.28 9.65 -17.83
N ALA A 347 1.85 8.90 -16.89
CA ALA A 347 1.65 7.45 -16.77
C ALA A 347 0.25 7.04 -16.22
N PHE A 348 -0.61 8.02 -15.97
CA PHE A 348 -1.97 7.85 -15.44
C PHE A 348 -2.88 8.96 -15.98
N ILE A 349 -4.19 8.72 -16.02
CA ILE A 349 -5.18 9.72 -16.42
C ILE A 349 -5.64 10.46 -15.14
N PRO A 350 -5.25 11.72 -14.93
CA PRO A 350 -5.65 12.46 -13.74
C PRO A 350 -7.18 12.70 -13.77
N ILE A 351 -7.82 12.55 -12.61
CA ILE A 351 -9.21 12.96 -12.40
C ILE A 351 -9.18 14.44 -12.03
N GLU A 352 -9.75 15.29 -12.89
CA GLU A 352 -9.81 16.73 -12.64
C GLU A 352 -10.97 17.04 -11.69
N GLY A 353 -10.66 17.47 -10.47
CA GLY A 353 -11.66 17.97 -9.54
C GLY A 353 -12.29 19.26 -10.07
N LEU A 354 -13.61 19.35 -10.05
CA LEU A 354 -14.32 20.59 -10.33
C LEU A 354 -14.10 21.56 -9.17
N LEU A 355 -13.79 22.82 -9.45
CA LEU A 355 -13.74 23.85 -8.41
C LEU A 355 -15.12 23.94 -7.70
N GLY A 356 -15.12 23.78 -6.38
CA GLY A 356 -16.30 24.07 -5.57
C GLY A 356 -16.69 25.56 -5.68
N LYS A 357 -17.98 25.85 -5.53
CA LYS A 357 -18.55 27.20 -5.57
C LYS A 357 -18.12 28.05 -4.39
N ASN A 358 -17.81 27.40 -3.25
CA ASN A 358 -17.40 28.10 -2.05
C ASN A 358 -15.94 28.55 -2.15
N LEU A 359 -15.74 29.85 -2.21
CA LEU A 359 -14.45 30.54 -2.25
C LEU A 359 -13.90 30.85 -0.83
N PHE A 360 -14.69 30.65 0.22
CA PHE A 360 -14.28 30.88 1.61
C PHE A 360 -13.64 29.63 2.23
N ASN A 361 -12.35 29.69 2.51
CA ASN A 361 -11.63 28.63 3.22
C ASN A 361 -11.63 28.86 4.73
N LYS A 362 -12.44 28.09 5.48
CA LYS A 362 -12.52 28.21 6.95
C LYS A 362 -11.19 27.94 7.67
N LEU A 363 -10.32 27.11 7.10
CA LEU A 363 -9.01 26.76 7.70
C LEU A 363 -8.04 27.94 7.69
N MET A 364 -8.29 28.93 6.83
CA MET A 364 -7.50 30.15 6.71
C MET A 364 -8.13 31.35 7.45
N ALA A 365 -9.27 31.14 8.11
CA ALA A 365 -9.93 32.20 8.86
C ALA A 365 -9.19 32.48 10.18
N THR A 366 -8.94 33.74 10.48
CA THR A 366 -8.34 34.17 11.75
C THR A 366 -9.44 34.44 12.76
N THR A 367 -9.56 33.59 13.78
CA THR A 367 -10.52 33.75 14.88
C THR A 367 -10.11 34.87 15.84
N GLY A 368 -11.07 35.46 16.54
CA GLY A 368 -10.86 36.60 17.43
C GLY A 368 -10.61 37.92 16.70
N LYS A 369 -10.84 37.96 15.39
CA LYS A 369 -10.60 39.11 14.51
C LYS A 369 -11.81 39.37 13.62
N TYR A 370 -11.95 40.60 13.16
CA TYR A 370 -12.83 40.99 12.07
C TYR A 370 -12.08 41.95 11.14
N VAL A 371 -12.54 42.05 9.89
CA VAL A 371 -12.01 43.01 8.91
C VAL A 371 -12.79 44.31 9.07
N ASP A 372 -12.12 45.40 9.43
CA ASP A 372 -12.74 46.72 9.49
C ASP A 372 -12.97 47.24 8.07
N TYR A 373 -14.25 47.39 7.70
CA TYR A 373 -14.64 47.81 6.36
C TYR A 373 -14.19 49.22 5.98
N THR A 374 -13.79 50.07 6.94
CA THR A 374 -13.42 51.46 6.66
C THR A 374 -11.98 51.63 6.20
N ASN A 375 -11.10 50.70 6.57
CA ASN A 375 -9.66 50.78 6.32
C ASN A 375 -9.04 49.45 5.86
N GLY A 376 -9.80 48.35 5.84
CA GLY A 376 -9.33 47.03 5.41
C GLY A 376 -8.35 46.36 6.38
N VAL A 377 -8.18 46.87 7.60
CA VAL A 377 -7.27 46.32 8.61
C VAL A 377 -8.03 45.33 9.52
N LEU A 378 -7.31 44.37 10.08
CA LEU A 378 -7.87 43.47 11.10
C LEU A 378 -7.96 44.16 12.46
N ALA A 379 -9.16 44.15 13.02
CA ALA A 379 -9.43 44.59 14.39
C ALA A 379 -9.85 43.41 15.28
N THR A 380 -9.67 43.55 16.59
CA THR A 380 -9.91 42.47 17.57
C THR A 380 -11.38 42.40 17.97
N ASN A 381 -11.95 41.19 17.89
CA ASN A 381 -13.25 40.86 18.47
C ASN A 381 -13.37 39.33 18.65
N ALA A 382 -13.45 38.86 19.90
CA ALA A 382 -13.45 37.44 20.24
C ALA A 382 -14.63 36.65 19.64
N ALA A 383 -15.75 37.30 19.30
CA ALA A 383 -16.95 36.64 18.77
C ALA A 383 -16.90 36.43 17.24
N PHE A 384 -15.86 36.92 16.56
CA PHE A 384 -15.75 36.94 15.10
C PHE A 384 -14.52 36.21 14.59
N ALA A 385 -14.58 35.85 13.31
CA ALA A 385 -13.44 35.49 12.49
C ALA A 385 -13.36 36.40 11.25
N ALA A 386 -12.14 36.62 10.78
CA ALA A 386 -11.86 37.28 9.52
C ALA A 386 -11.32 36.27 8.52
N SER A 387 -11.80 36.28 7.28
CA SER A 387 -11.20 35.46 6.23
C SER A 387 -9.77 35.93 5.89
N ASP A 388 -9.00 35.05 5.27
CA ASP A 388 -7.88 35.47 4.44
C ASP A 388 -8.38 36.19 3.17
N TYR A 389 -7.47 36.72 2.35
CA TYR A 389 -7.77 37.31 1.06
C TYR A 389 -8.39 36.26 0.11
N ILE A 390 -9.67 36.44 -0.19
CA ILE A 390 -10.42 35.61 -1.13
C ILE A 390 -10.26 36.24 -2.52
N PRO A 391 -9.69 35.53 -3.50
CA PRO A 391 -9.54 36.06 -4.86
C PRO A 391 -10.89 36.26 -5.53
N VAL A 392 -11.05 37.39 -6.19
CA VAL A 392 -12.26 37.77 -6.93
C VAL A 392 -11.90 38.42 -8.25
N LEU A 393 -12.81 38.37 -9.23
CA LEU A 393 -12.68 39.09 -10.49
C LEU A 393 -13.15 40.54 -10.31
N PRO A 394 -12.58 41.52 -11.06
CA PRO A 394 -13.07 42.90 -11.06
C PRO A 394 -14.44 43.03 -11.73
N ASN A 395 -15.22 44.05 -11.38
CA ASN A 395 -16.57 44.31 -11.93
C ASN A 395 -17.52 43.10 -11.91
N THR A 396 -17.36 42.22 -10.92
CA THR A 396 -18.03 40.91 -10.89
C THR A 396 -18.91 40.80 -9.65
N THR A 397 -20.09 40.21 -9.81
CA THR A 397 -21.06 40.04 -8.72
C THR A 397 -20.82 38.74 -7.96
N TYR A 398 -20.79 38.82 -6.64
CA TYR A 398 -20.65 37.70 -5.71
C TYR A 398 -21.73 37.75 -4.64
N THR A 399 -22.01 36.60 -4.03
CA THR A 399 -22.90 36.46 -2.89
C THR A 399 -22.20 35.69 -1.77
N LYS A 400 -22.51 36.05 -0.51
CA LYS A 400 -22.02 35.36 0.68
C LYS A 400 -23.14 35.01 1.65
N ARG A 401 -22.89 34.05 2.56
CA ARG A 401 -23.92 33.54 3.47
C ARG A 401 -24.29 34.53 4.57
N SER A 402 -23.30 35.11 5.25
CA SER A 402 -23.55 36.08 6.32
C SER A 402 -23.61 37.52 5.82
N GLY A 403 -24.46 38.34 6.44
CA GLY A 403 -24.61 39.76 6.11
C GLY A 403 -23.54 40.70 6.72
N SER A 404 -22.51 40.15 7.36
CA SER A 404 -21.45 40.90 8.06
C SER A 404 -20.61 41.79 7.13
N GLN A 405 -19.85 42.71 7.70
CA GLN A 405 -18.96 43.62 6.97
C GLN A 405 -17.83 42.93 6.18
N PHE A 406 -17.28 43.59 5.16
CA PHE A 406 -16.17 43.12 4.33
C PHE A 406 -15.45 44.26 3.60
N ALA A 407 -14.23 44.00 3.11
CA ALA A 407 -13.39 44.98 2.40
C ALA A 407 -12.84 44.44 1.07
N TYR A 408 -12.55 45.35 0.13
CA TYR A 408 -12.01 45.10 -1.21
C TYR A 408 -10.55 45.55 -1.31
N TYR A 409 -9.74 44.80 -2.07
CA TYR A 409 -8.31 45.04 -2.24
C TYR A 409 -7.86 44.82 -3.68
N ASP A 410 -6.82 45.53 -4.08
CA ASP A 410 -6.19 45.40 -5.41
C ASP A 410 -5.23 44.19 -5.49
N ALA A 411 -4.58 44.00 -6.65
CA ALA A 411 -3.63 42.91 -6.88
C ALA A 411 -2.41 42.92 -5.94
N ASN A 412 -2.07 44.09 -5.37
CA ASN A 412 -1.00 44.26 -4.39
C ASN A 412 -1.51 44.17 -2.94
N LYS A 413 -2.78 43.76 -2.73
CA LYS A 413 -3.47 43.69 -1.44
C LYS A 413 -3.61 45.05 -0.74
N VAL A 414 -3.61 46.14 -1.51
CA VAL A 414 -3.87 47.49 -1.00
C VAL A 414 -5.38 47.71 -0.92
N TYR A 415 -5.85 48.27 0.20
CA TYR A 415 -7.28 48.55 0.43
C TYR A 415 -7.83 49.53 -0.61
N ILE A 416 -8.99 49.18 -1.19
CA ILE A 416 -9.72 50.00 -2.16
C ILE A 416 -10.90 50.70 -1.47
N SER A 417 -11.78 49.90 -0.86
CA SER A 417 -13.03 50.33 -0.20
C SER A 417 -13.59 49.17 0.62
N GLY A 418 -14.70 49.37 1.36
CA GLY A 418 -15.41 48.28 2.04
C GLY A 418 -16.88 48.59 2.29
N GLN A 419 -17.62 47.57 2.72
CA GLN A 419 -19.05 47.65 3.05
C GLN A 419 -19.31 47.22 4.49
N ALA A 420 -20.10 48.02 5.20
CA ALA A 420 -20.48 47.77 6.60
C ALA A 420 -21.37 46.53 6.78
N ASN A 421 -22.15 46.18 5.74
CA ASN A 421 -23.00 45.01 5.69
C ASN A 421 -23.37 44.68 4.23
N GLY A 422 -23.77 43.44 4.00
CA GLY A 422 -24.24 42.99 2.69
C GLY A 422 -24.06 41.49 2.48
N THR A 423 -24.97 40.88 1.72
CA THR A 423 -24.89 39.47 1.31
C THR A 423 -24.56 39.33 -0.17
N THR A 424 -25.08 40.19 -1.04
CA THR A 424 -24.75 40.23 -2.47
C THR A 424 -24.10 41.56 -2.82
N PHE A 425 -23.01 41.52 -3.58
CA PHE A 425 -22.18 42.69 -3.86
C PHE A 425 -21.45 42.58 -5.21
N ALA A 426 -21.12 43.72 -5.81
CA ALA A 426 -20.26 43.80 -6.97
C ALA A 426 -18.86 44.28 -6.56
N THR A 427 -17.82 43.72 -7.18
CA THR A 427 -16.43 44.13 -6.95
C THR A 427 -16.08 45.37 -7.78
N PRO A 428 -15.25 46.31 -7.27
CA PRO A 428 -14.70 47.42 -8.06
C PRO A 428 -13.85 46.97 -9.26
N SER A 429 -13.60 47.89 -10.21
CA SER A 429 -12.87 47.59 -11.46
C SER A 429 -11.40 47.24 -11.29
N ASN A 430 -10.79 47.64 -10.18
CA ASN A 430 -9.39 47.32 -9.81
C ASN A 430 -9.29 46.28 -8.68
N CYS A 431 -10.39 45.63 -8.31
CA CYS A 431 -10.42 44.66 -7.23
C CYS A 431 -9.90 43.30 -7.69
N ALA A 432 -8.98 42.72 -6.91
CA ALA A 432 -8.46 41.37 -7.09
C ALA A 432 -8.78 40.46 -5.89
N TYR A 433 -9.04 41.04 -4.72
CA TYR A 433 -9.34 40.28 -3.51
C TYR A 433 -10.42 40.94 -2.65
N ILE A 434 -11.14 40.12 -1.87
CA ILE A 434 -11.96 40.57 -0.75
C ILE A 434 -11.50 39.92 0.55
N ARG A 435 -11.87 40.52 1.68
CA ARG A 435 -11.85 39.85 2.98
C ARG A 435 -13.14 40.08 3.71
N ILE A 436 -13.71 39.03 4.30
CA ILE A 436 -15.01 39.07 4.96
C ILE A 436 -14.86 38.90 6.47
N SER A 437 -15.76 39.52 7.22
CA SER A 437 -16.00 39.21 8.63
C SER A 437 -17.15 38.22 8.75
N LEU A 438 -17.11 37.35 9.76
CA LEU A 438 -18.21 36.43 10.10
C LEU A 438 -18.21 36.12 11.60
N GLY A 439 -19.38 35.87 12.18
CA GLY A 439 -19.46 35.38 13.57
C GLY A 439 -19.00 33.93 13.65
N LEU A 440 -18.43 33.51 14.79
CA LEU A 440 -17.90 32.14 14.97
C LEU A 440 -18.97 31.06 14.73
N VAL A 441 -20.25 31.35 15.00
CA VAL A 441 -21.38 30.44 14.74
C VAL A 441 -21.58 30.11 13.26
N ASN A 442 -21.08 30.97 12.35
CA ASN A 442 -21.19 30.78 10.91
C ASN A 442 -19.93 30.17 10.31
N LEU A 443 -18.86 29.94 11.09
CA LEU A 443 -17.55 29.51 10.58
C LEU A 443 -17.61 28.22 9.76
N ASP A 444 -18.46 27.28 10.19
CA ASP A 444 -18.62 25.99 9.52
C ASP A 444 -19.61 26.00 8.34
N THR A 445 -20.35 27.09 8.13
CA THR A 445 -21.39 27.17 7.09
C THR A 445 -21.23 28.38 6.15
N GLU A 446 -20.24 29.24 6.38
CA GLU A 446 -19.99 30.40 5.54
C GLU A 446 -19.59 29.97 4.13
N GLN A 447 -20.15 30.67 3.15
CA GLN A 447 -19.88 30.45 1.74
C GLN A 447 -19.81 31.79 1.03
N VAL A 448 -18.78 31.98 0.22
CA VAL A 448 -18.67 33.08 -0.74
C VAL A 448 -18.69 32.45 -2.12
N GLU A 449 -19.57 32.90 -3.01
CA GLU A 449 -19.73 32.29 -4.33
C GLU A 449 -20.02 33.33 -5.40
N LEU A 450 -19.68 32.99 -6.64
CA LEU A 450 -19.90 33.83 -7.81
C LEU A 450 -21.41 33.90 -8.14
N GLY A 451 -21.91 35.11 -8.42
CA GLY A 451 -23.30 35.35 -8.81
C GLY A 451 -24.13 36.06 -7.75
N SER A 452 -25.40 36.33 -8.09
CA SER A 452 -26.35 37.12 -7.28
C SER A 452 -27.27 36.29 -6.38
N VAL A 453 -27.16 34.95 -6.44
CA VAL A 453 -28.06 34.03 -5.74
C VAL A 453 -27.24 33.17 -4.78
N GLN A 454 -27.66 33.15 -3.51
CA GLN A 454 -27.09 32.27 -2.51
C GLN A 454 -27.57 30.82 -2.76
N THR A 455 -26.65 29.87 -2.77
CA THR A 455 -26.96 28.45 -2.98
C THR A 455 -26.87 27.63 -1.68
N ALA A 456 -27.28 26.37 -1.75
CA ALA A 456 -27.12 25.43 -0.65
C ALA A 456 -25.64 25.32 -0.24
N PHE A 457 -25.40 25.15 1.06
CA PHE A 457 -24.03 25.14 1.59
C PHE A 457 -23.20 24.01 0.97
N GLU A 458 -22.00 24.35 0.53
CA GLU A 458 -20.95 23.40 0.18
C GLU A 458 -19.60 23.81 0.80
N PRO A 459 -18.79 22.84 1.27
CA PRO A 459 -17.47 23.13 1.80
C PRO A 459 -16.52 23.62 0.71
N TYR A 460 -15.54 24.44 1.12
CA TYR A 460 -14.44 24.88 0.27
C TYR A 460 -13.58 23.70 -0.21
N GLY A 461 -13.25 23.69 -1.50
CA GLY A 461 -12.35 22.69 -2.09
C GLY A 461 -12.83 22.20 -3.46
N ASN A 462 -12.02 21.35 -4.08
CA ASN A 462 -12.39 20.68 -5.32
C ASN A 462 -13.41 19.56 -5.04
N LYS A 463 -14.34 19.38 -5.98
CA LYS A 463 -15.35 18.34 -5.96
C LYS A 463 -15.07 17.31 -7.04
N LEU A 464 -15.26 16.05 -6.67
CA LEU A 464 -15.38 14.96 -7.63
C LEU A 464 -16.87 14.75 -7.90
N THR A 465 -17.25 14.77 -9.17
CA THR A 465 -18.61 14.38 -9.61
C THR A 465 -18.49 13.19 -10.55
N ASN A 466 -19.56 12.43 -10.76
CA ASN A 466 -19.54 11.33 -11.73
C ASN A 466 -19.14 11.82 -13.14
N SER A 467 -19.40 13.09 -13.46
CA SER A 467 -19.00 13.73 -14.71
C SER A 467 -17.52 14.13 -14.77
N ALA A 468 -16.83 14.20 -13.62
CA ALA A 468 -15.38 14.41 -13.53
C ALA A 468 -14.58 13.11 -13.74
N ILE A 469 -15.25 11.95 -13.73
CA ILE A 469 -14.68 10.64 -14.04
C ILE A 469 -14.95 10.37 -15.52
N SER A 470 -13.92 10.44 -16.37
CA SER A 470 -14.08 10.22 -17.81
C SER A 470 -14.27 8.74 -18.15
N SER A 471 -14.81 8.45 -19.33
CA SER A 471 -14.79 7.10 -19.92
C SER A 471 -13.38 6.52 -19.99
N ASP A 472 -12.36 7.38 -20.11
CA ASP A 472 -10.96 6.95 -20.16
C ASP A 472 -10.42 6.60 -18.77
N ASN A 473 -10.85 7.30 -17.71
CA ASN A 473 -10.58 6.87 -16.34
C ASN A 473 -11.21 5.49 -16.09
N VAL A 474 -12.44 5.26 -16.55
CA VAL A 474 -13.13 3.97 -16.44
C VAL A 474 -12.42 2.89 -17.26
N THR A 475 -11.99 3.19 -18.48
CA THR A 475 -11.26 2.27 -19.36
C THR A 475 -9.86 1.93 -18.82
N TYR A 476 -9.15 2.91 -18.27
CA TYR A 476 -7.87 2.69 -17.59
C TYR A 476 -8.04 1.77 -16.37
N ILE A 477 -9.04 2.03 -15.52
CA ILE A 477 -9.37 1.17 -14.39
C ILE A 477 -9.76 -0.24 -14.87
N LYS A 478 -10.60 -0.35 -15.91
CA LYS A 478 -10.98 -1.65 -16.49
C LYS A 478 -9.77 -2.40 -17.05
N LYS A 479 -8.89 -1.76 -17.83
CA LYS A 479 -7.66 -2.38 -18.36
C LYS A 479 -6.71 -2.82 -17.23
N SER A 480 -6.58 -2.03 -16.16
CA SER A 480 -5.81 -2.40 -14.98
C SER A 480 -6.42 -3.57 -14.20
N VAL A 481 -7.75 -3.67 -14.14
CA VAL A 481 -8.48 -4.76 -13.46
C VAL A 481 -8.53 -6.04 -14.32
N GLU A 482 -8.79 -5.93 -15.62
CA GLU A 482 -8.84 -7.03 -16.60
C GLU A 482 -7.46 -7.70 -16.79
N SER A 483 -6.37 -6.93 -16.61
CA SER A 483 -5.00 -7.45 -16.63
C SER A 483 -4.61 -8.30 -15.40
N VAL A 484 -5.47 -8.36 -14.37
CA VAL A 484 -5.28 -9.21 -13.18
C VAL A 484 -6.28 -10.36 -13.23
N GLN A 485 -5.87 -11.47 -13.81
CA GLN A 485 -6.70 -12.68 -13.86
C GLN A 485 -6.49 -13.51 -12.59
N ILE A 486 -7.45 -13.44 -11.65
CA ILE A 486 -7.43 -14.29 -10.44
C ILE A 486 -7.87 -15.70 -10.83
N THR A 487 -6.96 -16.67 -10.71
CA THR A 487 -7.28 -18.08 -10.98
C THR A 487 -7.66 -18.80 -9.67
N VAL A 488 -8.83 -19.42 -9.63
CA VAL A 488 -9.28 -20.18 -8.44
C VAL A 488 -9.00 -21.67 -8.65
N VAL A 489 -8.33 -22.30 -7.69
CA VAL A 489 -8.03 -23.73 -7.67
C VAL A 489 -8.69 -24.35 -6.44
N THR A 490 -9.55 -25.35 -6.63
CA THR A 490 -10.26 -26.00 -5.52
C THR A 490 -9.42 -27.11 -4.88
N VAL A 491 -9.34 -27.10 -3.56
CA VAL A 491 -8.70 -28.15 -2.75
C VAL A 491 -9.74 -28.76 -1.84
N ARG A 492 -10.07 -30.04 -2.04
CA ARG A 492 -11.07 -30.74 -1.23
C ARG A 492 -10.62 -32.15 -0.89
N LYS A 493 -10.56 -32.45 0.42
CA LYS A 493 -10.08 -33.72 0.94
C LYS A 493 -10.94 -34.94 0.54
N ASP A 494 -12.22 -34.71 0.21
CA ASP A 494 -13.16 -35.72 -0.26
C ASP A 494 -12.96 -36.15 -1.73
N GLY A 495 -12.01 -35.52 -2.45
CA GLY A 495 -11.71 -35.81 -3.85
C GLY A 495 -12.56 -35.04 -4.86
N THR A 496 -13.45 -34.15 -4.42
CA THR A 496 -14.31 -33.35 -5.32
C THR A 496 -13.64 -32.07 -5.83
N GLY A 497 -12.46 -31.71 -5.31
CA GLY A 497 -11.65 -30.58 -5.74
C GLY A 497 -10.61 -30.97 -6.79
N ALA A 498 -10.00 -29.99 -7.45
CA ALA A 498 -8.89 -30.21 -8.39
C ALA A 498 -7.69 -30.90 -7.72
N TYR A 499 -7.50 -30.65 -6.42
CA TYR A 499 -6.51 -31.32 -5.58
C TYR A 499 -7.14 -31.78 -4.26
N THR A 500 -6.54 -32.79 -3.64
CA THR A 500 -6.95 -33.27 -2.31
C THR A 500 -6.12 -32.66 -1.17
N THR A 501 -4.96 -32.07 -1.49
CA THR A 501 -4.04 -31.48 -0.50
C THR A 501 -3.54 -30.11 -0.96
N ILE A 502 -3.29 -29.23 0.01
CA ILE A 502 -2.79 -27.87 -0.24
C ILE A 502 -1.38 -27.90 -0.88
N PRO A 503 -0.42 -28.72 -0.40
CA PRO A 503 0.91 -28.76 -1.00
C PRO A 503 0.91 -29.23 -2.45
N ALA A 504 0.02 -30.15 -2.84
CA ALA A 504 -0.10 -30.60 -4.22
C ALA A 504 -0.58 -29.47 -5.15
N ALA A 505 -1.60 -28.71 -4.71
CA ALA A 505 -2.07 -27.54 -5.44
C ALA A 505 -0.98 -26.46 -5.57
N LEU A 506 -0.28 -26.17 -4.47
CA LEU A 506 0.85 -25.25 -4.47
C LEU A 506 1.94 -25.70 -5.43
N ALA A 507 2.33 -26.99 -5.42
CA ALA A 507 3.37 -27.52 -6.29
C ALA A 507 3.03 -27.37 -7.78
N ALA A 508 1.76 -27.54 -8.16
CA ALA A 508 1.31 -27.43 -9.53
C ALA A 508 1.28 -25.99 -10.09
N ILE A 509 1.16 -24.98 -9.22
CA ILE A 509 1.17 -23.56 -9.65
C ILE A 509 2.62 -23.10 -9.88
N THR A 510 3.00 -22.84 -11.13
CA THR A 510 4.38 -22.45 -11.49
C THR A 510 4.51 -21.06 -12.12
N ASP A 511 3.40 -20.39 -12.42
CA ASP A 511 3.34 -19.13 -13.18
C ASP A 511 2.65 -17.98 -12.42
N ASN A 512 2.55 -18.11 -11.09
CA ASN A 512 2.01 -17.09 -10.21
C ASN A 512 2.80 -15.77 -10.32
N SER A 513 2.09 -14.66 -10.49
CA SER A 513 2.67 -13.31 -10.58
C SER A 513 1.65 -12.25 -10.17
N ALA A 514 2.07 -10.99 -10.07
CA ALA A 514 1.15 -9.89 -9.78
C ALA A 514 0.01 -9.75 -10.82
N GLY A 515 0.23 -10.13 -12.08
CA GLY A 515 -0.79 -10.16 -13.14
C GLY A 515 -1.58 -11.47 -13.23
N LYS A 516 -1.10 -12.53 -12.56
CA LYS A 516 -1.75 -13.84 -12.51
C LYS A 516 -1.77 -14.42 -11.09
N PRO A 517 -2.51 -13.79 -10.17
CA PRO A 517 -2.67 -14.31 -8.82
C PRO A 517 -3.56 -15.56 -8.80
N TYR A 518 -3.36 -16.40 -7.79
CA TYR A 518 -4.14 -17.60 -7.55
C TYR A 518 -4.84 -17.54 -6.18
N VAL A 519 -6.00 -18.19 -6.08
CA VAL A 519 -6.68 -18.47 -4.81
C VAL A 519 -6.88 -19.98 -4.70
N LEU A 520 -6.31 -20.59 -3.65
CA LEU A 520 -6.65 -21.95 -3.27
C LEU A 520 -7.92 -21.92 -2.42
N LEU A 521 -9.03 -22.35 -3.00
CA LEU A 521 -10.31 -22.47 -2.31
C LEU A 521 -10.37 -23.81 -1.56
N ILE A 522 -10.29 -23.74 -0.23
CA ILE A 522 -10.17 -24.89 0.66
C ILE A 522 -11.56 -25.31 1.16
N GLY A 523 -12.02 -26.48 0.72
CA GLY A 523 -13.28 -27.05 1.16
C GLY A 523 -13.21 -27.67 2.57
N PRO A 524 -14.35 -28.12 3.11
CA PRO A 524 -14.42 -28.77 4.42
C PRO A 524 -13.44 -29.95 4.56
N GLY A 525 -12.74 -30.01 5.70
CA GLY A 525 -11.85 -31.11 6.02
C GLY A 525 -10.70 -30.72 6.97
N GLU A 526 -10.07 -31.75 7.55
CA GLU A 526 -8.81 -31.63 8.28
C GLU A 526 -7.63 -31.89 7.33
N TYR A 527 -6.83 -30.87 7.02
CA TYR A 527 -5.64 -30.96 6.18
C TYR A 527 -4.40 -31.07 7.08
N THR A 528 -3.77 -32.25 7.08
CA THR A 528 -2.74 -32.63 8.06
C THR A 528 -1.31 -32.50 7.52
N GLU A 529 -1.17 -32.07 6.27
CA GLU A 529 0.12 -31.80 5.66
C GLU A 529 0.77 -30.58 6.32
N LYS A 530 2.06 -30.70 6.64
CA LYS A 530 2.86 -29.68 7.32
C LYS A 530 4.20 -29.50 6.60
N GLY A 531 5.01 -28.53 7.00
CA GLY A 531 6.36 -28.43 6.41
C GLY A 531 6.45 -27.64 5.10
N TRP A 532 5.36 -27.04 4.61
CA TRP A 532 5.29 -26.47 3.26
C TRP A 532 5.32 -24.94 3.23
N TYR A 533 5.66 -24.38 2.06
CA TYR A 533 5.89 -22.94 1.87
C TYR A 533 4.81 -22.32 0.99
N MET A 534 4.31 -21.15 1.39
CA MET A 534 3.47 -20.32 0.52
C MET A 534 4.28 -19.74 -0.64
N LYS A 535 3.58 -19.43 -1.74
CA LYS A 535 4.13 -18.81 -2.96
C LYS A 535 3.57 -17.41 -3.14
N PRO A 536 4.38 -16.39 -3.52
CA PRO A 536 3.88 -15.05 -3.83
C PRO A 536 2.68 -15.06 -4.77
N PHE A 537 1.74 -14.15 -4.58
CA PHE A 537 0.48 -14.07 -5.35
C PHE A 537 -0.43 -15.32 -5.28
N VAL A 538 -0.22 -16.26 -4.36
CA VAL A 538 -1.13 -17.39 -4.12
C VAL A 538 -1.77 -17.23 -2.74
N SER A 539 -3.09 -17.09 -2.69
CA SER A 539 -3.86 -16.88 -1.45
C SER A 539 -4.56 -18.16 -1.00
N LEU A 540 -4.87 -18.26 0.29
CA LEU A 540 -5.67 -19.36 0.86
C LEU A 540 -7.04 -18.81 1.28
N GLU A 541 -8.12 -19.42 0.82
CA GLU A 541 -9.48 -19.05 1.22
C GLU A 541 -10.27 -20.30 1.56
N GLY A 542 -10.69 -20.43 2.82
CA GLY A 542 -11.60 -21.50 3.23
C GLY A 542 -13.05 -21.16 2.93
N GLU A 543 -13.86 -22.18 2.67
CA GLU A 543 -15.32 -21.99 2.59
C GLU A 543 -15.90 -21.52 3.92
N SER A 544 -15.33 -22.00 5.04
CA SER A 544 -15.58 -21.51 6.39
C SER A 544 -14.43 -21.89 7.30
N LYS A 545 -14.09 -21.01 8.24
CA LYS A 545 -13.05 -21.29 9.25
C LYS A 545 -13.43 -22.45 10.17
N ASP A 546 -14.73 -22.72 10.30
CA ASP A 546 -15.25 -23.78 11.16
C ASP A 546 -15.14 -25.16 10.49
N THR A 547 -14.95 -25.21 9.17
CA THR A 547 -14.91 -26.46 8.40
C THR A 547 -13.58 -26.69 7.67
N ALA A 548 -12.85 -25.64 7.28
CA ALA A 548 -11.55 -25.73 6.63
C ALA A 548 -10.43 -25.62 7.69
N TRP A 549 -9.89 -26.76 8.11
CA TRP A 549 -8.90 -26.84 9.19
C TRP A 549 -7.55 -27.33 8.68
N ILE A 550 -6.56 -26.44 8.65
CA ILE A 550 -5.15 -26.77 8.40
C ILE A 550 -4.49 -27.12 9.74
N LYS A 551 -4.17 -28.40 9.94
CA LYS A 551 -3.83 -28.99 11.23
C LYS A 551 -2.39 -29.50 11.24
N GLY A 552 -1.48 -28.69 11.79
CA GLY A 552 -0.11 -29.12 12.08
C GLY A 552 -0.04 -29.79 13.44
N GLU A 553 0.37 -31.06 13.49
CA GLU A 553 0.66 -31.76 14.74
C GLU A 553 1.85 -32.71 14.55
N GLU A 554 2.74 -32.72 15.54
CA GLU A 554 3.74 -33.78 15.72
C GLU A 554 3.33 -34.75 16.83
N GLN A 555 3.86 -35.97 16.76
CA GLN A 555 3.69 -36.98 17.80
C GLN A 555 4.36 -36.56 19.12
N ALA A 556 3.84 -37.03 20.26
CA ALA A 556 4.40 -36.74 21.58
C ALA A 556 5.87 -37.16 21.75
N SER A 557 6.31 -38.17 20.99
CA SER A 557 7.68 -38.68 20.99
C SER A 557 8.67 -37.88 20.12
N VAL A 558 8.24 -36.77 19.52
CA VAL A 558 9.07 -35.96 18.62
C VAL A 558 10.38 -35.50 19.29
N SER A 559 11.47 -35.51 18.52
CA SER A 559 12.77 -35.01 18.98
C SER A 559 12.77 -33.47 19.07
N ASP A 560 13.66 -32.90 19.88
CA ASP A 560 13.81 -31.44 19.93
C ASP A 560 14.17 -30.85 18.56
N THR A 561 15.01 -31.54 17.80
CA THR A 561 15.44 -31.14 16.45
C THR A 561 14.26 -31.09 15.49
N ASP A 562 13.42 -32.13 15.44
CA ASP A 562 12.31 -32.22 14.49
C ASP A 562 11.18 -31.25 14.87
N MET A 563 10.93 -31.09 16.17
CA MET A 563 9.99 -30.09 16.68
C MET A 563 10.46 -28.67 16.32
N ALA A 564 11.75 -28.36 16.50
CA ALA A 564 12.34 -27.06 16.16
C ALA A 564 12.51 -26.86 14.64
N ALA A 565 12.36 -27.89 13.81
CA ALA A 565 12.35 -27.78 12.35
C ALA A 565 10.92 -27.60 11.79
N SER A 566 9.89 -28.00 12.51
CA SER A 566 8.52 -28.09 12.01
C SER A 566 7.65 -26.86 12.32
N SER A 567 6.78 -26.50 11.37
CA SER A 567 5.69 -25.53 11.48
C SER A 567 4.57 -26.01 10.56
N THR A 568 3.32 -25.60 10.77
CA THR A 568 2.23 -26.04 9.89
C THR A 568 2.51 -25.59 8.46
N PHE A 569 2.85 -24.31 8.27
CA PHE A 569 3.45 -23.81 7.04
C PHE A 569 4.25 -22.51 7.24
N TRP A 570 5.02 -22.15 6.21
CA TRP A 570 5.83 -20.94 6.16
C TRP A 570 5.19 -19.89 5.25
N TRP A 571 5.12 -18.66 5.75
CA TRP A 571 4.58 -17.52 5.03
C TRP A 571 5.68 -16.70 4.38
N ASN A 572 5.91 -16.96 3.09
CA ASN A 572 6.86 -16.21 2.25
C ASN A 572 6.11 -15.55 1.08
N CYS A 573 5.00 -14.87 1.39
CA CYS A 573 4.09 -14.33 0.39
C CYS A 573 4.16 -12.80 0.32
N ASP A 574 4.20 -12.29 -0.90
CA ASP A 574 3.81 -10.92 -1.24
C ASP A 574 2.57 -10.96 -2.15
N GLY A 575 1.66 -10.00 -1.96
CA GLY A 575 0.41 -9.93 -2.73
C GLY A 575 -0.62 -11.02 -2.44
N CYS A 576 -0.59 -11.65 -1.26
CA CYS A 576 -1.48 -12.76 -0.89
C CYS A 576 -2.27 -12.49 0.40
N TYR A 577 -3.27 -13.32 0.67
CA TYR A 577 -4.02 -13.34 1.92
C TYR A 577 -4.34 -14.77 2.39
N ILE A 578 -4.70 -14.90 3.67
CA ILE A 578 -5.37 -16.06 4.25
C ILE A 578 -6.72 -15.63 4.80
N LYS A 579 -7.79 -16.35 4.44
CA LYS A 579 -9.15 -15.99 4.80
C LYS A 579 -10.00 -17.20 5.16
N ASN A 580 -10.89 -17.06 6.14
CA ASN A 580 -11.90 -18.08 6.50
C ASN A 580 -11.31 -19.47 6.79
N ILE A 581 -10.18 -19.56 7.48
CA ILE A 581 -9.49 -20.83 7.77
C ILE A 581 -9.18 -20.96 9.26
N LYS A 582 -9.24 -22.18 9.78
CA LYS A 582 -8.62 -22.55 11.06
C LYS A 582 -7.22 -23.13 10.83
N VAL A 583 -6.20 -22.59 11.48
CA VAL A 583 -4.82 -23.11 11.43
C VAL A 583 -4.37 -23.46 12.84
N THR A 584 -3.85 -24.66 13.04
CA THR A 584 -3.37 -25.10 14.36
C THR A 584 -1.97 -25.67 14.34
N ALA A 585 -1.29 -25.63 15.50
CA ALA A 585 -0.02 -26.30 15.78
C ALA A 585 -0.02 -27.02 17.14
N LYS A 586 0.61 -28.19 17.23
CA LYS A 586 0.88 -28.94 18.46
C LYS A 586 2.19 -29.71 18.36
N ASN A 587 2.97 -29.74 19.45
CA ASN A 587 4.27 -30.42 19.53
C ASN A 587 5.27 -29.96 18.44
N MET A 588 5.16 -28.71 18.00
CA MET A 588 5.93 -28.09 16.91
C MET A 588 6.16 -26.60 17.19
N ARG A 589 6.74 -25.84 16.26
CA ARG A 589 7.02 -24.40 16.51
C ARG A 589 5.81 -23.49 16.42
N TYR A 590 5.16 -23.43 15.26
CA TYR A 590 4.18 -22.39 14.94
C TYR A 590 3.10 -22.88 13.97
N PRO A 591 1.84 -22.40 14.12
CA PRO A 591 0.81 -22.52 13.09
C PRO A 591 1.21 -21.82 11.80
N ILE A 592 1.73 -20.58 11.88
CA ILE A 592 2.23 -19.84 10.72
C ILE A 592 3.61 -19.30 11.06
N HIS A 593 4.61 -19.72 10.28
CA HIS A 593 5.97 -19.23 10.41
C HIS A 593 6.20 -18.10 9.40
N ALA A 594 6.15 -16.86 9.84
CA ALA A 594 6.24 -15.65 9.03
C ALA A 594 7.52 -14.85 9.34
N ASP A 595 8.68 -15.52 9.22
CA ASP A 595 10.00 -14.94 9.47
C ASP A 595 10.72 -14.63 8.15
N ALA A 596 11.71 -13.73 8.19
CA ALA A 596 12.53 -13.30 7.06
C ALA A 596 13.23 -14.45 6.32
N GLY A 597 13.61 -15.53 7.02
CA GLY A 597 14.14 -16.76 6.44
C GLY A 597 15.24 -16.59 5.35
N ALA A 598 15.40 -17.60 4.49
CA ALA A 598 16.42 -17.61 3.41
C ALA A 598 16.11 -16.66 2.23
N TYR A 599 14.94 -16.00 2.21
CA TYR A 599 14.46 -15.23 1.06
C TYR A 599 14.15 -13.76 1.37
N GLY A 600 14.21 -13.33 2.63
CA GLY A 600 13.98 -11.94 3.06
C GLY A 600 12.62 -11.42 2.62
N ASN A 601 11.61 -11.47 3.49
CA ASN A 601 10.25 -10.99 3.16
C ASN A 601 10.14 -9.45 3.19
N LYS A 602 11.12 -8.76 2.58
CA LYS A 602 11.15 -7.29 2.48
C LYS A 602 9.93 -6.81 1.71
N ASN A 603 9.19 -5.86 2.27
CA ASN A 603 7.89 -5.39 1.76
C ASN A 603 6.80 -6.47 1.70
N GLY A 604 7.03 -7.65 2.30
CA GLY A 604 6.08 -8.75 2.33
C GLY A 604 4.76 -8.36 2.98
N ARG A 605 3.68 -9.04 2.59
CA ARG A 605 2.34 -8.80 3.13
C ARG A 605 1.75 -10.08 3.71
N LEU A 606 1.36 -10.04 4.98
CA LEU A 606 0.58 -11.09 5.63
C LEU A 606 -0.79 -10.52 6.00
N ASN A 607 -1.79 -10.83 5.18
CA ASN A 607 -3.17 -10.40 5.41
C ASN A 607 -4.00 -11.60 5.91
N ILE A 608 -4.57 -11.51 7.11
CA ILE A 608 -5.31 -12.58 7.78
C ILE A 608 -6.74 -12.11 8.05
N GLN A 609 -7.75 -12.80 7.51
CA GLN A 609 -9.13 -12.33 7.57
C GLN A 609 -10.09 -13.42 8.05
N ASN A 610 -10.82 -13.15 9.13
CA ASN A 610 -11.81 -14.08 9.69
C ASN A 610 -11.24 -15.51 9.89
N CYS A 611 -10.07 -15.60 10.51
CA CYS A 611 -9.41 -16.88 10.78
C CYS A 611 -9.44 -17.25 12.27
N HIS A 612 -9.09 -18.50 12.58
CA HIS A 612 -8.76 -18.96 13.92
C HIS A 612 -7.37 -19.59 13.90
N ILE A 613 -6.39 -18.94 14.52
CA ILE A 613 -5.00 -19.39 14.57
C ILE A 613 -4.67 -19.80 15.99
N GLU A 614 -4.27 -21.06 16.19
CA GLU A 614 -4.10 -21.60 17.54
C GLU A 614 -2.88 -22.48 17.72
N HIS A 615 -2.14 -22.24 18.80
CA HIS A 615 -1.04 -23.10 19.23
C HIS A 615 -1.42 -23.85 20.52
N TYR A 616 -1.65 -25.17 20.41
CA TYR A 616 -2.05 -26.02 21.55
C TYR A 616 -0.91 -26.27 22.55
N GLY A 617 0.32 -26.04 22.13
CA GLY A 617 1.51 -26.14 22.98
C GLY A 617 2.25 -27.45 22.81
N ASN A 618 3.32 -27.59 23.58
CA ASN A 618 4.26 -28.71 23.50
C ASN A 618 4.38 -29.47 24.83
N GLN A 619 3.41 -29.27 25.75
CA GLN A 619 3.40 -29.92 27.06
C GLN A 619 3.32 -31.44 26.96
N GLU A 620 2.62 -31.96 25.95
CA GLU A 620 2.51 -33.40 25.71
C GLU A 620 3.88 -34.07 25.48
N VAL A 621 4.83 -33.36 24.84
CA VAL A 621 6.21 -33.83 24.66
C VAL A 621 6.96 -33.93 25.99
N ILE A 622 6.77 -32.94 26.87
CA ILE A 622 7.37 -32.91 28.21
C ILE A 622 6.83 -34.08 29.04
N ASP A 623 5.51 -34.25 29.05
CA ASP A 623 4.84 -35.29 29.81
C ASP A 623 5.23 -36.69 29.30
N TYR A 624 5.33 -36.86 27.97
CA TYR A 624 5.81 -38.11 27.36
C TYR A 624 7.23 -38.45 27.81
N ARG A 625 8.15 -37.47 27.82
CA ARG A 625 9.54 -37.70 28.27
C ARG A 625 9.60 -38.11 29.73
N ALA A 626 8.85 -37.42 30.59
CA ALA A 626 8.77 -37.75 32.01
C ALA A 626 8.20 -39.16 32.22
N ALA A 627 7.10 -39.50 31.54
CA ALA A 627 6.46 -40.82 31.64
C ALA A 627 7.35 -41.98 31.15
N ASN A 628 8.27 -41.71 30.20
CA ASN A 628 9.17 -42.70 29.63
C ASN A 628 10.60 -42.63 30.19
N SER A 629 10.84 -41.84 31.25
CA SER A 629 12.17 -41.66 31.86
C SER A 629 13.24 -41.22 30.84
N LEU A 630 12.84 -40.44 29.84
CA LEU A 630 13.73 -39.85 28.84
C LEU A 630 14.32 -38.54 29.39
N PRO A 631 15.49 -38.11 28.90
CA PRO A 631 16.01 -36.78 29.23
C PRO A 631 14.98 -35.69 28.91
N ALA A 632 14.86 -34.68 29.77
CA ALA A 632 13.90 -33.59 29.61
C ALA A 632 14.06 -32.87 28.25
N GLY A 633 15.31 -32.75 27.76
CA GLY A 633 15.65 -32.05 26.52
C GLY A 633 15.34 -30.55 26.61
N ASN A 634 15.26 -29.91 25.45
CA ASN A 634 14.93 -28.50 25.28
C ASN A 634 13.75 -28.35 24.31
N PRO A 635 12.53 -28.74 24.73
CA PRO A 635 11.37 -28.65 23.86
C PRO A 635 11.09 -27.20 23.45
N TRP A 636 10.55 -26.98 22.25
CA TRP A 636 10.30 -25.63 21.77
C TRP A 636 9.29 -24.92 22.66
N LEU A 637 9.72 -23.84 23.31
CA LEU A 637 8.90 -23.14 24.30
C LEU A 637 8.16 -21.93 23.72
N SER A 638 8.60 -21.38 22.60
CA SER A 638 8.00 -20.19 21.96
C SER A 638 6.73 -20.55 21.19
N CYS A 639 5.73 -21.11 21.89
CA CYS A 639 4.49 -21.64 21.33
C CYS A 639 3.50 -20.52 20.92
N HIS A 640 3.90 -19.54 20.12
CA HIS A 640 3.01 -18.43 19.70
C HIS A 640 2.15 -18.86 18.51
N THR A 641 1.11 -18.09 18.19
CA THR A 641 0.30 -18.35 16.99
C THR A 641 1.03 -18.03 15.69
N LEU A 642 1.96 -17.07 15.73
CA LEU A 642 2.81 -16.66 14.62
C LEU A 642 4.27 -16.68 15.08
N GLY A 643 5.15 -17.31 14.31
CA GLY A 643 6.60 -17.13 14.42
C GLY A 643 7.03 -15.99 13.54
N MET A 644 7.10 -14.77 14.07
CA MET A 644 7.17 -13.55 13.26
C MET A 644 8.40 -12.68 13.55
N GLY A 645 9.48 -12.94 12.81
CA GLY A 645 10.60 -12.02 12.66
C GLY A 645 10.38 -11.12 11.44
N VAL A 646 9.86 -9.92 11.65
CA VAL A 646 9.48 -9.04 10.55
C VAL A 646 10.72 -8.55 9.80
N SER A 647 10.54 -8.26 8.51
CA SER A 647 11.57 -7.72 7.62
C SER A 647 11.30 -6.26 7.27
N ASP A 648 12.32 -5.59 6.74
CA ASP A 648 12.22 -4.24 6.16
C ASP A 648 10.92 -4.00 5.38
N GLY A 649 10.14 -2.99 5.78
CA GLY A 649 8.91 -2.59 5.08
C GLY A 649 7.76 -3.60 5.10
N MET A 650 7.87 -4.71 5.84
CA MET A 650 6.83 -5.74 5.92
C MET A 650 5.53 -5.18 6.53
N ARG A 651 4.39 -5.63 5.97
CA ARG A 651 3.05 -5.29 6.46
C ARG A 651 2.29 -6.53 6.91
N VAL A 652 1.68 -6.46 8.09
CA VAL A 652 0.85 -7.52 8.65
C VAL A 652 -0.49 -6.91 9.03
N ILE A 653 -1.57 -7.41 8.45
CA ILE A 653 -2.93 -6.91 8.71
C ILE A 653 -3.79 -8.11 9.08
N ALA A 654 -4.42 -8.06 10.26
CA ALA A 654 -5.37 -9.07 10.69
C ALA A 654 -6.73 -8.44 11.01
N ASP A 655 -7.80 -8.97 10.41
CA ASP A 655 -9.16 -8.52 10.61
C ASP A 655 -10.02 -9.67 11.15
N ASN A 656 -10.81 -9.40 12.20
CA ASN A 656 -11.80 -10.32 12.76
C ASN A 656 -11.24 -11.73 13.07
N THR A 657 -9.97 -11.82 13.48
CA THR A 657 -9.25 -13.08 13.65
C THR A 657 -9.04 -13.40 15.13
N THR A 658 -9.16 -14.69 15.48
CA THR A 658 -8.81 -15.18 16.81
C THR A 658 -7.40 -15.74 16.79
N PHE A 659 -6.54 -15.22 17.66
CA PHE A 659 -5.23 -15.75 17.97
C PHE A 659 -5.28 -16.34 19.38
N GLN A 660 -5.06 -17.65 19.51
CA GLN A 660 -5.11 -18.37 20.77
C GLN A 660 -3.83 -19.16 21.03
N SER A 661 -3.24 -19.02 22.21
CA SER A 661 -2.07 -19.79 22.58
C SER A 661 -2.06 -20.14 24.07
N VAL A 662 -1.42 -21.25 24.41
CA VAL A 662 -1.02 -21.59 25.79
C VAL A 662 0.03 -20.62 26.37
N ARG A 663 0.57 -19.73 25.54
CA ARG A 663 1.48 -18.64 25.87
C ARG A 663 0.90 -17.34 25.33
N GLU A 664 1.75 -16.37 25.00
CA GLU A 664 1.35 -15.14 24.32
C GLU A 664 0.68 -15.42 22.98
N ALA A 665 -0.49 -14.83 22.82
CA ALA A 665 -1.36 -15.02 21.66
C ALA A 665 -0.75 -14.42 20.40
N PHE A 666 -0.11 -13.26 20.50
CA PHE A 666 0.52 -12.56 19.38
C PHE A 666 1.94 -12.13 19.74
N TYR A 667 2.89 -12.41 18.85
CA TYR A 667 4.30 -12.14 19.05
C TYR A 667 4.90 -11.65 17.73
N TYR A 668 5.72 -10.60 17.79
CA TYR A 668 6.69 -10.34 16.73
C TYR A 668 7.91 -9.55 17.20
N HIS A 669 8.98 -9.68 16.42
CA HIS A 669 10.21 -8.94 16.62
C HIS A 669 10.71 -8.34 15.31
N THR A 670 11.41 -7.20 15.38
CA THR A 670 12.17 -6.68 14.24
C THR A 670 13.51 -7.41 14.11
N ASN A 671 14.16 -7.36 12.94
CA ASN A 671 15.42 -8.07 12.66
C ASN A 671 16.67 -7.18 12.49
N GLY A 672 16.53 -5.86 12.70
CA GLY A 672 17.64 -4.90 12.66
C GLY A 672 17.90 -4.24 11.28
N ASN A 673 18.35 -2.98 11.26
CA ASN A 673 18.77 -2.21 10.07
C ASN A 673 17.75 -2.15 8.91
N PHE A 674 16.58 -1.59 9.15
CA PHE A 674 15.58 -1.37 8.09
C PHE A 674 15.85 -0.06 7.33
N GLU A 675 15.50 -0.04 6.05
CA GLU A 675 15.28 1.12 5.18
C GLU A 675 13.86 1.70 5.34
N ARG A 676 12.87 0.84 5.63
CA ARG A 676 11.44 1.15 5.73
C ARG A 676 10.83 0.59 7.01
N ALA A 677 9.98 1.39 7.64
CA ALA A 677 9.22 0.97 8.81
C ALA A 677 8.26 -0.18 8.48
N THR A 678 8.12 -1.09 9.43
CA THR A 678 7.11 -2.15 9.44
C THR A 678 5.78 -1.63 9.97
N PHE A 679 4.70 -2.25 9.52
CA PHE A 679 3.35 -1.88 9.90
C PHE A 679 2.54 -3.14 10.21
N VAL A 680 2.20 -3.31 11.49
CA VAL A 680 1.34 -4.38 11.98
C VAL A 680 0.02 -3.77 12.44
N GLN A 681 -1.11 -4.27 11.97
CA GLN A 681 -2.44 -3.78 12.34
C GLN A 681 -3.35 -4.96 12.67
N LEU A 682 -3.99 -4.92 13.83
CA LEU A 682 -4.98 -5.88 14.27
C LEU A 682 -6.32 -5.16 14.51
N ASN A 683 -7.33 -5.51 13.73
CA ASN A 683 -8.67 -4.93 13.80
C ASN A 683 -9.66 -6.00 14.28
N ASN A 684 -10.40 -5.70 15.35
CA ASN A 684 -11.45 -6.55 15.91
C ASN A 684 -10.99 -8.00 16.17
N CYS A 685 -9.72 -8.17 16.54
CA CYS A 685 -9.12 -9.47 16.78
C CYS A 685 -9.26 -9.89 18.25
N LYS A 686 -9.20 -11.19 18.50
CA LYS A 686 -9.16 -11.77 19.86
C LYS A 686 -7.77 -12.32 20.14
N LEU A 687 -7.13 -11.85 21.20
CA LEU A 687 -5.77 -12.24 21.60
C LEU A 687 -5.84 -12.97 22.94
N LEU A 688 -5.90 -14.30 22.87
CA LEU A 688 -6.26 -15.18 23.98
C LEU A 688 -5.06 -16.02 24.46
N SER A 689 -4.50 -15.67 25.62
CA SER A 689 -3.56 -16.53 26.35
C SER A 689 -4.31 -17.39 27.36
N ILE A 690 -4.18 -18.72 27.30
CA ILE A 690 -5.08 -19.65 28.02
C ILE A 690 -4.47 -20.44 29.20
N ASN A 691 -3.14 -20.47 29.38
CA ASN A 691 -2.49 -21.23 30.48
C ASN A 691 -1.86 -20.35 31.56
N GLY A 692 -2.51 -19.24 31.91
CA GLY A 692 -2.10 -18.40 33.06
C GLY A 692 -0.82 -17.58 32.87
N ASN A 693 -0.18 -17.65 31.70
CA ASN A 693 0.78 -16.62 31.29
C ASN A 693 -0.04 -15.37 30.91
N TRP A 694 -0.03 -14.36 31.77
CA TRP A 694 -0.84 -13.16 31.56
C TRP A 694 -0.35 -12.28 30.41
N THR A 695 0.62 -12.68 29.58
CA THR A 695 1.06 -11.89 28.43
C THR A 695 0.26 -12.30 27.20
N CYS A 696 -0.40 -11.36 26.52
CA CYS A 696 -1.19 -11.63 25.32
C CYS A 696 -0.53 -11.11 24.04
N VAL A 697 0.25 -10.03 24.16
CA VAL A 697 1.04 -9.45 23.08
C VAL A 697 2.47 -9.28 23.58
N ILE A 698 3.43 -9.69 22.75
CA ILE A 698 4.83 -9.31 22.90
C ILE A 698 5.28 -8.62 21.63
N VAL A 699 5.91 -7.46 21.79
CA VAL A 699 6.69 -6.82 20.74
C VAL A 699 8.14 -6.71 21.19
N ASP A 700 9.06 -7.14 20.33
CA ASP A 700 10.49 -7.14 20.62
C ASP A 700 11.23 -6.21 19.63
N SER A 701 11.70 -5.09 20.17
CA SER A 701 12.31 -4.00 19.41
C SER A 701 13.81 -4.19 19.27
N MET A 702 14.21 -4.97 18.26
CA MET A 702 15.59 -5.38 18.03
C MET A 702 16.35 -4.48 17.04
N GLY A 703 16.10 -3.17 17.05
CA GLY A 703 16.95 -2.19 16.35
C GLY A 703 16.67 -2.01 14.85
N SER A 704 15.41 -1.93 14.43
CA SER A 704 15.08 -1.58 13.04
C SER A 704 15.62 -0.20 12.62
N GLY A 705 15.77 0.73 13.58
CA GLY A 705 16.13 2.12 13.33
C GLY A 705 15.03 2.95 12.65
N ARG A 706 13.79 2.44 12.63
CA ARG A 706 12.63 3.09 11.97
C ARG A 706 11.47 3.26 12.96
N ASP A 707 10.53 4.15 12.65
CA ASP A 707 9.30 4.29 13.44
C ASP A 707 8.28 3.22 13.01
N ASP A 708 8.52 1.98 13.43
CA ASP A 708 7.62 0.85 13.25
C ASP A 708 6.29 1.08 13.98
N ILE A 709 5.22 0.42 13.53
CA ILE A 709 3.89 0.60 14.11
C ILE A 709 3.25 -0.76 14.39
N LEU A 710 2.73 -0.91 15.61
CA LEU A 710 1.67 -1.84 15.97
C LEU A 710 0.38 -1.05 16.23
N GLU A 711 -0.65 -1.28 15.43
CA GLU A 711 -1.96 -0.68 15.60
C GLU A 711 -2.96 -1.73 16.10
N LEU A 712 -3.63 -1.43 17.21
CA LEU A 712 -4.65 -2.29 17.83
C LEU A 712 -5.98 -1.54 17.83
N ASN A 713 -6.96 -2.04 17.09
CA ASN A 713 -8.28 -1.42 16.99
C ASN A 713 -9.38 -2.40 17.35
N GLY A 714 -10.22 -2.08 18.33
CA GLY A 714 -11.38 -2.91 18.68
C GLY A 714 -11.05 -4.32 19.17
N CYS A 715 -9.81 -4.58 19.60
CA CYS A 715 -9.36 -5.93 19.93
C CYS A 715 -9.78 -6.37 21.35
N GLU A 716 -10.10 -7.65 21.50
CA GLU A 716 -10.27 -8.31 22.80
C GLU A 716 -8.91 -8.86 23.27
N LEU A 717 -8.27 -8.18 24.21
CA LEU A 717 -7.00 -8.63 24.79
C LEU A 717 -7.24 -9.33 26.13
N ARG A 718 -6.71 -10.54 26.30
CA ARG A 718 -6.74 -11.28 27.57
C ARG A 718 -5.33 -11.47 28.11
N GLY A 719 -4.84 -10.44 28.79
CA GLY A 719 -3.51 -10.41 29.37
C GLY A 719 -2.93 -9.00 29.41
N PHE A 720 -1.64 -8.89 29.23
CA PHE A 720 -0.84 -7.67 29.22
C PHE A 720 -0.12 -7.56 27.87
N ILE A 721 0.26 -6.34 27.51
CA ILE A 721 1.18 -6.07 26.41
C ILE A 721 2.58 -5.94 27.00
N ASN A 722 3.52 -6.76 26.54
CA ASN A 722 4.91 -6.67 26.93
C ASN A 722 5.75 -6.06 25.80
N TYR A 723 6.53 -5.05 26.14
CA TYR A 723 7.44 -4.36 25.26
C TYR A 723 8.86 -4.65 25.72
N GLN A 724 9.64 -5.30 24.86
CA GLN A 724 10.97 -5.79 25.20
C GLN A 724 11.98 -5.49 24.09
N SER A 725 13.25 -5.71 24.41
CA SER A 725 14.36 -5.66 23.47
C SER A 725 15.32 -6.77 23.88
N THR A 726 15.51 -7.76 23.02
CA THR A 726 16.50 -8.82 23.21
C THR A 726 17.79 -8.49 22.46
N ALA A 727 18.93 -8.58 23.15
CA ALA A 727 20.25 -8.13 22.68
C ALA A 727 20.88 -8.99 21.56
N TRP A 728 20.10 -9.82 20.87
CA TRP A 728 20.63 -10.78 19.88
C TRP A 728 21.09 -10.13 18.58
N PHE A 729 20.59 -8.94 18.24
CA PHE A 729 21.01 -8.18 17.05
C PHE A 729 21.26 -6.70 17.39
N ASN A 730 22.51 -6.37 17.72
CA ASN A 730 22.95 -5.00 17.98
C ASN A 730 23.25 -4.28 16.65
N SER A 731 22.27 -3.58 16.09
CA SER A 731 22.52 -2.64 14.99
C SER A 731 21.56 -1.46 15.03
N VAL A 732 22.09 -0.24 15.20
CA VAL A 732 21.44 1.05 14.92
C VAL A 732 20.07 1.25 15.59
N ALA A 733 19.94 0.86 16.85
CA ALA A 733 18.74 1.13 17.64
C ALA A 733 18.52 2.63 17.84
N LYS A 734 17.24 3.03 17.92
CA LYS A 734 16.84 4.35 18.43
C LYS A 734 17.23 4.44 19.91
N ASP A 735 17.60 5.65 20.39
CA ASP A 735 17.88 5.87 21.81
C ASP A 735 16.67 5.43 22.64
N ASP A 736 16.77 4.28 23.36
CA ASP A 736 15.75 3.63 24.21
C ASP A 736 15.00 2.39 23.65
N HIS A 737 15.34 1.90 22.46
CA HIS A 737 14.65 0.79 21.77
C HIS A 737 13.12 0.96 21.61
N SER A 738 12.62 2.20 21.47
CA SER A 738 11.19 2.51 21.23
C SER A 738 10.78 2.56 19.75
N GLU A 739 11.41 1.78 18.88
CA GLU A 739 11.12 1.79 17.45
C GLU A 739 9.66 1.41 17.14
N ILE A 740 9.09 0.46 17.90
CA ILE A 740 7.73 -0.02 17.69
C ILE A 740 6.73 0.86 18.46
N ARG A 741 6.09 1.79 17.74
CA ARG A 741 4.99 2.58 18.30
C ARG A 741 3.69 1.78 18.32
N ILE A 742 3.07 1.70 19.48
CA ILE A 742 1.81 1.00 19.74
C ILE A 742 0.74 2.08 19.85
N VAL A 743 -0.23 2.01 18.95
CA VAL A 743 -1.33 2.97 18.84
C VAL A 743 -2.66 2.25 18.65
N GLY A 744 -3.76 2.99 18.79
CA GLY A 744 -5.08 2.50 18.41
C GLY A 744 -6.16 2.89 19.42
N SER A 745 -7.31 2.23 19.36
CA SER A 745 -8.44 2.54 20.24
C SER A 745 -9.50 1.44 20.32
N GLY A 746 -10.36 1.50 21.34
CA GLY A 746 -11.53 0.61 21.46
C GLY A 746 -11.16 -0.82 21.87
N ASN A 747 -9.95 -1.02 22.39
CA ASN A 747 -9.47 -2.31 22.84
C ASN A 747 -9.94 -2.60 24.27
N THR A 748 -9.90 -3.88 24.69
CA THR A 748 -9.94 -4.21 26.12
C THR A 748 -8.76 -3.52 26.82
N PRO A 749 -8.99 -2.70 27.87
CA PRO A 749 -7.90 -2.11 28.61
C PRO A 749 -7.03 -3.18 29.26
N VAL A 750 -5.73 -3.09 29.04
CA VAL A 750 -4.75 -4.06 29.55
C VAL A 750 -3.52 -3.35 30.09
N LEU A 751 -2.84 -3.98 31.04
CA LEU A 751 -1.58 -3.46 31.55
C LEU A 751 -0.51 -3.49 30.44
N PHE A 752 0.22 -2.40 30.32
CA PHE A 752 1.42 -2.33 29.49
C PHE A 752 2.66 -2.47 30.37
N LYS A 753 3.58 -3.36 29.98
CA LYS A 753 4.87 -3.59 30.64
C LYS A 753 5.99 -3.25 29.67
N ASN A 754 6.82 -2.27 30.04
CA ASN A 754 8.07 -1.98 29.34
C ASN A 754 9.22 -2.56 30.15
N VAL A 755 9.86 -3.60 29.61
CA VAL A 755 11.00 -4.28 30.24
C VAL A 755 12.35 -3.86 29.63
N VAL A 756 12.35 -2.88 28.72
CA VAL A 756 13.59 -2.33 28.15
C VAL A 756 14.25 -1.42 29.19
N ALA A 757 15.50 -1.73 29.53
CA ALA A 757 16.28 -0.93 30.47
C ALA A 757 16.41 0.52 29.98
N ASN A 758 16.19 1.48 30.89
CA ASN A 758 16.25 2.92 30.63
C ASN A 758 15.25 3.45 29.58
N SER A 759 14.27 2.64 29.16
CA SER A 759 13.20 3.08 28.26
C SER A 759 12.05 3.70 29.03
N THR A 760 11.62 4.88 28.58
CA THR A 760 10.43 5.57 29.12
C THR A 760 9.20 5.37 28.25
N TYR A 761 9.34 4.61 27.16
CA TYR A 761 8.30 4.42 26.16
C TYR A 761 6.99 3.87 26.77
N ARG A 762 5.86 4.40 26.28
CA ARG A 762 4.50 4.00 26.64
C ARG A 762 3.60 4.06 25.40
N PRO A 763 2.59 3.17 25.29
CA PRO A 763 1.68 3.14 24.15
C PRO A 763 0.75 4.36 24.14
N GLN A 764 0.31 4.76 22.95
CA GLN A 764 -0.68 5.83 22.75
C GLN A 764 -2.01 5.22 22.28
N LEU A 765 -2.74 4.61 23.21
CA LEU A 765 -4.10 4.13 22.98
C LEU A 765 -5.06 5.30 23.24
N ASN A 766 -5.68 5.84 22.19
CA ASN A 766 -6.38 7.14 22.21
C ASN A 766 -7.56 7.21 23.20
N ASP A 767 -8.10 6.06 23.59
CA ASP A 767 -9.19 5.93 24.54
C ASP A 767 -8.71 5.66 25.97
N GLU A 768 -7.42 5.36 26.18
CA GLU A 768 -6.79 5.21 27.50
C GLU A 768 -5.84 6.37 27.84
N VAL A 769 -5.31 7.06 26.84
CA VAL A 769 -4.31 8.12 26.97
C VAL A 769 -4.77 9.38 26.24
N GLN A 770 -4.72 10.52 26.92
CA GLN A 770 -5.00 11.83 26.34
C GLN A 770 -3.89 12.83 26.70
N HIS A 771 -3.80 13.92 25.95
CA HIS A 771 -2.79 14.96 26.16
C HIS A 771 -3.42 16.20 26.79
N PHE A 772 -2.82 16.69 27.86
CA PHE A 772 -3.30 17.88 28.57
C PHE A 772 -2.16 18.86 28.80
N ARG A 773 -2.49 20.16 28.88
CA ARG A 773 -1.51 21.22 29.15
C ARG A 773 -1.30 21.38 30.65
N ASN A 774 -0.06 21.35 31.10
CA ASN A 774 0.28 21.80 32.46
C ASN A 774 0.26 23.33 32.51
N ILE A 775 -0.66 23.93 33.25
CA ILE A 775 -0.75 25.40 33.41
C ILE A 775 -0.19 25.89 34.74
N THR A 776 0.35 24.99 35.57
CA THR A 776 1.02 25.35 36.82
C THR A 776 2.40 25.94 36.55
N ALA A 777 2.97 26.62 37.55
CA ALA A 777 4.30 27.22 37.46
C ALA A 777 5.45 26.20 37.56
N SER A 778 5.16 24.93 37.87
CA SER A 778 6.15 23.87 38.10
C SER A 778 5.90 22.66 37.19
N THR A 779 6.92 21.82 37.02
CA THR A 779 6.75 20.53 36.34
C THR A 779 5.83 19.62 37.15
N ILE A 780 4.86 18.99 36.49
CA ILE A 780 4.09 17.87 37.05
C ILE A 780 4.97 16.62 36.90
N PRO A 781 5.43 15.98 37.98
CA PRO A 781 6.31 14.82 37.86
C PRO A 781 5.57 13.59 37.33
N LYS A 782 6.28 12.70 36.62
CA LYS A 782 5.79 11.40 36.18
C LYS A 782 5.11 10.65 37.33
N GLY A 783 3.95 10.07 37.06
CA GLY A 783 3.18 9.29 38.02
C GLY A 783 2.27 10.14 38.92
N SER A 784 2.26 11.46 38.76
CA SER A 784 1.34 12.33 39.50
C SER A 784 -0.11 12.07 39.08
N VAL A 785 -0.99 11.95 40.05
CA VAL A 785 -2.45 11.98 39.84
C VAL A 785 -2.86 13.41 39.56
N VAL A 786 -3.64 13.61 38.50
CA VAL A 786 -4.00 14.94 38.00
C VAL A 786 -5.51 15.16 37.89
N VAL A 787 -5.90 16.42 38.01
CA VAL A 787 -7.27 16.95 37.90
C VAL A 787 -7.30 18.06 36.86
N TYR A 788 -8.47 18.36 36.29
CA TYR A 788 -8.64 19.50 35.38
C TYR A 788 -8.34 20.83 36.07
N ASP A 789 -7.73 21.75 35.34
CA ASP A 789 -7.41 23.09 35.84
C ASP A 789 -7.61 24.14 34.74
N GLY A 790 -8.46 25.14 34.97
CA GLY A 790 -8.74 26.17 33.95
C GLY A 790 -9.43 25.67 32.67
N GLY A 791 -10.01 24.46 32.67
CA GLY A 791 -10.79 23.88 31.56
C GLY A 791 -10.47 22.40 31.26
N TYR A 792 -11.17 21.80 30.30
CA TYR A 792 -11.03 20.37 29.95
C TYR A 792 -9.78 20.00 29.12
N THR A 793 -8.89 20.95 28.88
CA THR A 793 -7.67 20.75 28.07
C THR A 793 -6.38 20.92 28.88
N SER A 794 -6.50 21.20 30.17
CA SER A 794 -5.40 21.59 31.04
C SER A 794 -5.52 20.88 32.38
N VAL A 795 -4.37 20.58 33.01
CA VAL A 795 -4.30 19.79 34.24
C VAL A 795 -3.32 20.38 35.25
N ARG A 796 -3.54 20.04 36.52
CA ARG A 796 -2.62 20.26 37.65
C ARG A 796 -2.54 18.99 38.53
N PRO A 797 -1.53 18.87 39.41
CA PRO A 797 -1.53 17.82 40.43
C PRO A 797 -2.80 17.90 41.29
N MET A 798 -3.43 16.75 41.53
CA MET A 798 -4.64 16.67 42.33
C MET A 798 -4.32 16.95 43.80
N HIS A 799 -5.12 17.78 44.46
CA HIS A 799 -5.03 18.09 45.88
C HIS A 799 -5.90 17.13 46.69
N SER A 800 -5.56 16.90 47.96
CA SER A 800 -6.36 16.04 48.85
C SER A 800 -7.79 16.53 49.12
N THR A 801 -8.08 17.79 48.81
CA THR A 801 -9.42 18.41 48.94
C THR A 801 -10.24 18.40 47.65
N ASP A 802 -9.66 17.98 46.52
CA ASP A 802 -10.39 17.90 45.25
C ASP A 802 -11.41 16.74 45.28
N ASP A 803 -12.49 16.85 44.51
CA ASP A 803 -13.46 15.76 44.38
C ASP A 803 -12.84 14.59 43.60
N ALA A 804 -13.02 13.36 44.09
CA ALA A 804 -12.60 12.15 43.38
C ALA A 804 -13.24 12.01 42.00
N ALA A 805 -14.43 12.58 41.80
CA ALA A 805 -15.11 12.59 40.51
C ALA A 805 -14.36 13.39 39.43
N ASP A 806 -13.55 14.38 39.84
CA ASP A 806 -12.82 15.25 38.92
C ASP A 806 -11.47 14.65 38.47
N LEU A 807 -11.11 13.47 38.98
CA LEU A 807 -9.92 12.73 38.56
C LEU A 807 -9.84 12.68 37.03
N VAL A 808 -8.76 13.20 36.47
CA VAL A 808 -8.47 13.07 35.04
C VAL A 808 -7.76 11.75 34.80
N GLY A 809 -6.65 11.53 35.48
CA GLY A 809 -5.79 10.36 35.30
C GLY A 809 -4.42 10.50 35.97
N VAL A 810 -3.43 9.79 35.45
CA VAL A 810 -2.04 9.79 35.95
C VAL A 810 -1.07 10.25 34.85
N ALA A 811 -0.17 11.18 35.16
CA ALA A 811 0.85 11.66 34.23
C ALA A 811 1.83 10.54 33.83
N MET A 812 2.00 10.29 32.53
CA MET A 812 2.82 9.18 32.03
C MET A 812 4.32 9.53 31.92
N SER A 813 4.63 10.82 31.92
CA SER A 813 5.97 11.40 31.92
C SER A 813 5.98 12.68 32.75
N ASP A 814 7.15 13.26 32.98
CA ASP A 814 7.22 14.64 33.48
C ASP A 814 6.54 15.57 32.47
N ILE A 815 5.72 16.49 32.95
CA ILE A 815 5.01 17.50 32.14
C ILE A 815 5.51 18.88 32.58
N PRO A 816 6.46 19.50 31.87
CA PRO A 816 6.98 20.82 32.20
C PRO A 816 5.88 21.89 32.23
N ALA A 817 6.11 22.97 32.99
CA ALA A 817 5.20 24.13 33.02
C ALA A 817 4.93 24.66 31.60
N GLY A 818 3.66 24.85 31.27
CA GLY A 818 3.20 25.29 29.95
C GLY A 818 3.19 24.22 28.85
N ALA A 819 3.73 23.03 29.06
CA ALA A 819 3.83 21.98 28.05
C ALA A 819 2.59 21.09 27.98
N LEU A 820 2.39 20.41 26.84
CA LEU A 820 1.45 19.29 26.71
C LEU A 820 2.15 18.00 27.13
N GLY A 821 1.45 17.15 27.89
CA GLY A 821 1.96 15.84 28.30
C GLY A 821 0.87 14.77 28.28
N ALA A 822 1.29 13.52 28.11
CA ALA A 822 0.39 12.37 28.09
C ALA A 822 -0.06 12.00 29.51
N VAL A 823 -1.36 11.78 29.67
CA VAL A 823 -2.01 11.35 30.90
C VAL A 823 -2.81 10.09 30.59
N GLN A 824 -2.58 9.03 31.36
CA GLN A 824 -3.38 7.82 31.31
C GLN A 824 -4.68 8.07 32.08
N ILE A 825 -5.78 8.19 31.34
CA ILE A 825 -7.09 8.60 31.87
C ILE A 825 -7.92 7.44 32.39
N ARG A 826 -7.60 6.20 31.98
CA ARG A 826 -8.24 4.97 32.45
C ARG A 826 -7.34 3.75 32.20
N GLY A 827 -7.74 2.59 32.68
CA GLY A 827 -7.05 1.32 32.44
C GLY A 827 -6.14 0.93 33.59
N TYR A 828 -5.04 0.25 33.28
CA TYR A 828 -4.16 -0.39 34.26
C TYR A 828 -2.74 0.18 34.20
N MET A 829 -2.12 0.40 35.36
CA MET A 829 -0.73 0.84 35.48
C MET A 829 0.03 0.02 36.53
N LEU A 830 1.35 -0.08 36.36
CA LEU A 830 2.23 -0.56 37.42
C LEU A 830 2.23 0.44 38.57
N ASP A 831 2.24 -0.05 39.80
CA ASP A 831 2.34 0.79 40.99
C ASP A 831 3.66 1.59 41.05
N THR A 832 4.72 1.08 40.43
CA THR A 832 6.00 1.76 40.23
C THR A 832 5.94 2.93 39.24
N ASP A 833 4.88 3.03 38.44
CA ASP A 833 4.64 4.14 37.52
C ASP A 833 3.70 5.20 38.09
N VAL A 834 3.28 5.06 39.36
CA VAL A 834 2.45 6.03 40.06
C VAL A 834 3.18 6.58 41.28
N LEU A 835 3.10 7.88 41.53
CA LEU A 835 3.74 8.48 42.69
C LEU A 835 2.95 8.16 43.96
N MET A 836 3.65 7.60 44.94
CA MET A 836 3.11 7.35 46.27
C MET A 836 3.88 8.18 47.31
N GLU A 837 3.18 8.67 48.33
CA GLU A 837 3.80 9.37 49.47
C GLU A 837 4.82 8.48 50.18
N THR A 838 4.44 7.23 50.40
CA THR A 838 5.33 6.15 50.84
C THR A 838 5.01 4.96 49.96
N PHE A 839 6.02 4.47 49.23
CA PHE A 839 5.82 3.35 48.32
C PHE A 839 5.42 2.09 49.11
N SER A 840 4.32 1.49 48.68
CA SER A 840 3.87 0.18 49.15
C SER A 840 3.30 -0.56 47.95
N ALA A 841 3.79 -1.79 47.71
CA ALA A 841 3.31 -2.58 46.58
C ALA A 841 1.79 -2.73 46.62
N ALA A 842 1.12 -2.45 45.50
CA ALA A 842 -0.32 -2.60 45.39
C ALA A 842 -0.72 -4.06 45.61
N THR A 843 -1.86 -4.27 46.28
CA THR A 843 -2.46 -5.59 46.45
C THR A 843 -3.93 -5.54 46.05
N PHE A 844 -4.52 -6.71 45.78
CA PHE A 844 -5.93 -6.79 45.41
C PHE A 844 -6.82 -6.12 46.47
N GLY A 845 -7.62 -5.14 46.06
CA GLY A 845 -8.55 -4.43 46.93
C GLY A 845 -7.95 -3.25 47.70
N ALA A 846 -6.65 -2.98 47.58
CA ALA A 846 -6.02 -1.78 48.15
C ALA A 846 -6.70 -0.52 47.61
N LYS A 847 -6.93 0.48 48.48
CA LYS A 847 -7.59 1.74 48.12
C LYS A 847 -6.64 2.90 48.35
N TYR A 848 -6.49 3.73 47.33
CA TYR A 848 -5.60 4.89 47.37
C TYR A 848 -6.40 6.18 47.18
N GLY A 849 -6.23 7.11 48.12
CA GLY A 849 -6.66 8.50 47.98
C GLY A 849 -5.46 9.41 47.69
N ILE A 850 -5.69 10.72 47.67
CA ILE A 850 -4.63 11.71 47.45
C ILE A 850 -3.94 12.07 48.79
N SER A 851 -2.61 12.14 48.75
CA SER A 851 -1.74 12.54 49.86
C SER A 851 -1.90 14.03 50.18
N PRO A 852 -1.53 14.49 51.41
CA PRO A 852 -1.29 15.91 51.66
C PRO A 852 -0.24 16.55 50.74
N THR A 853 0.65 15.76 50.15
CA THR A 853 1.52 16.20 49.06
C THR A 853 0.79 16.01 47.72
N ASP A 854 0.49 17.12 47.04
CA ASP A 854 -0.30 17.12 45.81
C ASP A 854 0.22 16.15 44.75
N GLY A 855 -0.71 15.48 44.08
CA GLY A 855 -0.45 14.52 43.01
C GLY A 855 0.06 13.15 43.46
N LYS A 856 0.35 12.93 44.75
CA LYS A 856 0.79 11.62 45.24
C LYS A 856 -0.36 10.80 45.82
N LEU A 857 -0.29 9.48 45.69
CA LEU A 857 -1.20 8.55 46.33
C LEU A 857 -0.81 8.24 47.78
N LEU A 858 -1.82 8.04 48.62
CA LEU A 858 -1.68 7.55 49.99
C LEU A 858 -2.64 6.37 50.23
N LEU A 859 -2.10 5.25 50.73
CA LEU A 859 -2.88 4.05 51.03
C LEU A 859 -3.90 4.35 52.14
N ASN A 860 -5.14 3.89 51.95
CA ASN A 860 -6.29 4.10 52.84
C ASN A 860 -6.75 5.57 53.01
N ALA A 861 -6.22 6.51 52.23
CA ALA A 861 -6.74 7.87 52.17
C ALA A 861 -8.10 7.90 51.44
N MET A 862 -8.95 8.86 51.83
CA MET A 862 -10.30 9.04 51.28
C MET A 862 -10.47 10.46 50.74
N PRO A 863 -11.24 10.64 49.65
CA PRO A 863 -11.92 9.61 48.86
C PRO A 863 -10.95 8.75 48.04
N THR A 864 -11.35 7.51 47.73
CA THR A 864 -10.54 6.61 46.89
C THR A 864 -10.58 7.06 45.44
N VAL A 865 -9.41 7.32 44.85
CA VAL A 865 -9.27 7.71 43.43
C VAL A 865 -8.71 6.57 42.57
N ILE A 866 -7.88 5.69 43.15
CA ILE A 866 -7.22 4.58 42.45
C ILE A 866 -7.32 3.32 43.33
N LYS A 867 -7.44 2.14 42.70
CA LYS A 867 -7.55 0.84 43.39
C LYS A 867 -6.45 -0.13 42.96
N GLY A 868 -5.91 -0.90 43.89
CA GLY A 868 -5.09 -2.07 43.59
C GLY A 868 -5.97 -3.22 43.09
N VAL A 869 -5.56 -3.83 41.97
CA VAL A 869 -6.32 -4.92 41.32
C VAL A 869 -5.57 -6.25 41.29
N GLU A 870 -4.27 -6.24 41.57
CA GLU A 870 -3.44 -7.42 41.82
C GLU A 870 -2.12 -6.93 42.43
N VAL A 871 -1.19 -7.87 42.69
CA VAL A 871 0.13 -7.50 43.22
C VAL A 871 0.88 -6.65 42.19
N GLY A 872 1.25 -5.42 42.57
CA GLY A 872 2.03 -4.53 41.71
C GLY A 872 1.24 -3.71 40.69
N VAL A 873 -0.10 -3.81 40.67
CA VAL A 873 -0.93 -3.20 39.62
C VAL A 873 -2.09 -2.43 40.21
N VAL A 874 -2.25 -1.21 39.71
CA VAL A 874 -3.36 -0.33 40.03
C VAL A 874 -4.26 -0.09 38.81
N LYS A 875 -5.53 0.19 39.08
CA LYS A 875 -6.53 0.55 38.08
C LYS A 875 -6.96 2.00 38.24
N ILE A 876 -6.94 2.72 37.12
CA ILE A 876 -7.48 4.07 36.96
C ILE A 876 -8.86 3.94 36.32
N LYS A 877 -9.89 4.44 37.01
CA LYS A 877 -11.32 4.40 36.60
C LYS A 877 -11.86 2.98 36.35
#